data_AF-A0A9W4ZDU4-F1
#
_entry.id   AF-A0A9W4ZDU4-F1
#
_cell.length_a   1.000
_cell.length_b   1.000
_cell.length_c   1.000
_cell.angle_alpha   90.00
_cell.angle_beta   90.00
_cell.angle_gamma   90.00
#
_symmetry.space_group_name_H-M   'P 1'
#
loop_
_entity.id
_entity.type
_entity.pdbx_description
1 polymer ?
#
loop_
_entity_poly.entity_id
_entity_poly.type
_entity_poly.pdbx_seq_one_letter_code
_entity_poly.pdbx_strand_id
1 'polypeptide(L)'
;MKFKKLYTCLATTTLLTQLLSPLSSYATTRTDSSQKALAIVEHPEGGLLGYYFHDNQFNDLAYIQPYTSSEFYQPDHVEKIISSFNENKQKINSIRLMGYIKPSQTDEYQFSTSANTNVIVKLEGQTIINKSSMKQKIKLEKDKLYEITIEYRENVNLLLNLELFWSTPNLKKQKIPTKNLIAPNFSGKISTSSHNTSQDLIPNRNLFVEDKQNDPNYNQDVLQDTDKDGIPDEWEKNGYTIKNGVLTFWQDVYSEQGYKKYLSNPYQARTAYDPYTDFQKVIGYMPAATKSEARDPLVAAYPSVGVGMEKLLFSKNENVTEGTSNTKSTSTTKTNSNTNTVELGAKIGFTDKGVSFDFSPKYAHSWTSSTAVQDNSGDSWSKQVGINTDQAAFLNANVRYYNMGTAPIYEVRPTTNFILKNTNQSLATIKAGPNQIGNSLSPGDTYPKQGQAPISLDKANESGTTKISLTANQLDSIQSKSETINLETTQSSGQYGILDPVNGNLVTDSSKQWDYIRSNIDATSGSLILETGNETLERRVAARDVNNPEDKTPEITVQEAIKKAFGAIEKEGQLYYIEQKTGREIPIHENAINIVVDAKTQQEFNKQLQQFPNKSVYDLTFKRGMNITLHVPITYDSFELSNGWYYTYHVYGGHTGKRSGMVSPNITAYRQEPLTLEPYTNYTIKAWVKSDSISKHAISVHVDNQAGKGQGLNQELQLEGFDWKLLELTFNTGNHPEYFRDVAIGNKGNTNLYFDDIVITQWYPTEDWAKNHVISQWQSSKTGYIDGITFSKVPTTKVRYQLEIDGKLTDIKPASQVDSQGKRSINFKDFNNGNSIYAGSQISVYAVDERNDNLKVKVAEHQLREEDQIKYAHQLDFWIKGAGSYINGMYFKPIPAGMEYSIKQYKLQFNGQTVTKNRNNLEPNRSIGINFLDYNNGKGLPTGTKIDITAITTNGTNVFIGSYIAGN
;
A
#
# COMPACT_ATOMS: atom_id res chain seq x y z
N MET A 1 51.62 17.16 2.66
CA MET A 1 53.00 16.65 2.87
C MET A 1 52.93 15.53 3.92
N LYS A 2 53.59 14.39 3.67
CA LYS A 2 53.42 13.08 4.33
C LYS A 2 54.26 12.90 5.62
N PHE A 3 53.87 11.86 6.38
CA PHE A 3 54.62 10.99 7.33
C PHE A 3 54.61 11.40 8.82
N LYS A 4 54.54 10.50 9.84
CA LYS A 4 54.68 9.02 10.01
C LYS A 4 54.11 8.64 11.41
N LYS A 5 53.20 7.66 11.53
CA LYS A 5 53.33 6.29 12.11
C LYS A 5 54.05 6.09 13.47
N LEU A 6 53.38 5.42 14.43
CA LEU A 6 53.76 4.19 15.19
C LEU A 6 52.79 4.01 16.40
N TYR A 7 51.81 3.09 16.40
CA TYR A 7 51.77 1.63 16.66
C TYR A 7 51.87 1.15 18.13
N THR A 8 50.74 0.55 18.58
CA THR A 8 50.54 -0.63 19.46
C THR A 8 50.92 -0.63 20.96
N CYS A 9 49.93 -0.93 21.81
CA CYS A 9 50.05 -1.96 22.84
C CYS A 9 48.68 -2.60 23.15
N LEU A 10 48.70 -3.92 23.39
CA LEU A 10 47.58 -4.85 23.49
C LEU A 10 47.66 -5.53 24.88
N ALA A 11 46.49 -5.74 25.49
CA ALA A 11 46.14 -6.81 26.45
C ALA A 11 46.39 -6.65 27.97
N THR A 12 45.46 -7.29 28.70
CA THR A 12 45.33 -7.56 30.15
C THR A 12 44.77 -6.39 30.99
N THR A 13 43.68 -6.49 31.75
CA THR A 13 43.11 -7.65 32.45
C THR A 13 41.64 -7.39 32.84
N THR A 14 40.82 -8.43 32.77
CA THR A 14 39.48 -8.62 33.37
C THR A 14 39.43 -8.36 34.88
N LEU A 15 38.44 -7.58 35.35
CA LEU A 15 37.52 -7.83 36.49
C LEU A 15 36.91 -6.52 37.00
N LEU A 16 35.63 -6.27 36.70
CA LEU A 16 34.59 -5.61 37.53
C LEU A 16 33.38 -5.26 36.67
N THR A 17 32.57 -6.28 36.41
CA THR A 17 31.16 -6.12 36.03
C THR A 17 30.36 -5.77 37.28
N GLN A 18 29.84 -4.54 37.37
CA GLN A 18 28.49 -4.20 37.88
C GLN A 18 28.33 -2.68 37.91
N LEU A 19 27.17 -2.21 37.44
CA LEU A 19 26.65 -0.83 37.40
C LEU A 19 27.26 0.05 36.31
N LEU A 20 26.55 0.16 35.17
CA LEU A 20 26.30 1.39 34.41
C LEU A 20 25.50 1.04 33.14
N SER A 21 24.32 1.64 33.02
CA SER A 21 23.43 1.61 31.85
C SER A 21 24.14 2.24 30.64
N PRO A 22 24.08 1.66 29.41
CA PRO A 22 24.69 2.31 28.27
C PRO A 22 23.81 3.45 27.75
N LEU A 23 24.32 4.66 27.92
CA LEU A 23 23.97 5.85 27.14
C LEU A 23 24.12 5.53 25.64
N SER A 24 23.10 5.88 24.86
CA SER A 24 23.09 5.82 23.41
C SER A 24 24.27 6.61 22.82
N SER A 25 25.10 5.93 22.04
CA SER A 25 26.23 6.51 21.32
C SER A 25 25.75 7.36 20.15
N TYR A 26 26.06 8.67 20.17
CA TYR A 26 25.91 9.58 19.04
C TYR A 26 27.08 9.38 18.06
N ALA A 27 26.78 9.07 16.80
CA ALA A 27 27.74 9.11 15.72
C ALA A 27 27.69 10.49 15.03
N THR A 28 28.86 11.11 14.92
CA THR A 28 29.13 12.45 14.38
C THR A 28 28.71 12.59 12.92
N THR A 29 27.77 13.50 12.62
CA THR A 29 27.42 13.90 11.25
C THR A 29 28.46 14.87 10.68
N ARG A 30 28.89 14.53 9.46
CA ARG A 30 29.75 15.33 8.58
C ARG A 30 28.93 16.50 8.03
N THR A 31 29.44 17.71 8.19
CA THR A 31 28.85 18.97 7.72
C THR A 31 28.83 19.05 6.19
N ASP A 32 27.65 19.08 5.59
CA ASP A 32 27.40 19.74 4.30
C ASP A 32 26.21 20.68 4.46
N SER A 33 26.39 21.89 3.94
CA SER A 33 25.58 23.07 4.20
C SER A 33 24.62 23.33 3.04
N SER A 34 23.32 23.14 3.27
CA SER A 34 22.17 23.81 2.61
C SER A 34 20.86 23.03 2.78
N GLN A 35 20.41 22.85 4.03
CA GLN A 35 19.00 22.65 4.33
C GLN A 35 18.65 23.63 5.44
N LYS A 36 17.74 24.58 5.17
CA LYS A 36 17.11 25.38 6.23
C LYS A 36 16.28 24.40 7.06
N ALA A 37 16.87 23.90 8.14
CA ALA A 37 16.17 23.13 9.15
C ALA A 37 15.05 24.02 9.71
N LEU A 38 13.79 23.61 9.48
CA LEU A 38 12.67 24.07 10.29
C LEU A 38 13.03 23.78 11.74
N ALA A 39 13.08 24.83 12.57
CA ALA A 39 13.45 24.74 13.96
C ALA A 39 12.58 23.69 14.66
N ILE A 40 13.19 22.57 15.05
CA ILE A 40 12.59 21.64 16.00
C ILE A 40 12.53 22.41 17.31
N VAL A 41 11.33 22.77 17.75
CA VAL A 41 11.13 23.29 19.10
C VAL A 41 11.39 22.11 20.04
N GLU A 42 12.58 22.05 20.65
CA GLU A 42 12.79 21.26 21.86
C GLU A 42 11.75 21.72 22.87
N HIS A 43 10.99 20.79 23.46
CA HIS A 43 10.02 21.12 24.49
C HIS A 43 10.74 21.83 25.64
N PRO A 44 10.46 23.11 25.91
CA PRO A 44 11.09 23.80 27.02
C PRO A 44 10.68 23.10 28.32
N GLU A 45 11.66 22.84 29.19
CA GLU A 45 11.44 22.35 30.56
C GLU A 45 10.79 23.44 31.43
N GLY A 46 9.56 23.85 31.10
CA GLY A 46 8.76 24.83 31.84
C GLY A 46 8.54 26.17 31.14
N GLY A 47 7.66 26.97 31.73
CA GLY A 47 7.26 28.31 31.31
C GLY A 47 5.81 28.64 31.68
N LEU A 48 5.40 29.89 31.53
CA LEU A 48 3.98 30.28 31.58
C LEU A 48 3.41 30.39 30.15
N LEU A 49 2.08 30.30 30.02
CA LEU A 49 1.36 30.62 28.80
C LEU A 49 1.15 32.14 28.73
N GLY A 50 1.56 32.77 27.64
CA GLY A 50 1.48 34.22 27.45
C GLY A 50 0.57 34.65 26.31
N TYR A 51 -0.28 35.63 26.58
CA TYR A 51 -1.14 36.32 25.62
C TYR A 51 -0.70 37.77 25.51
N TYR A 52 -0.49 38.25 24.28
CA TYR A 52 0.02 39.58 24.01
C TYR A 52 -0.97 40.36 23.16
N PHE A 53 -1.30 41.58 23.57
CA PHE A 53 -2.38 42.37 22.98
C PHE A 53 -1.90 43.72 22.45
N HIS A 54 -2.49 44.17 21.34
CA HIS A 54 -2.24 45.50 20.78
C HIS A 54 -2.93 46.61 21.58
N ASP A 55 -3.95 46.30 22.37
CA ASP A 55 -4.69 47.24 23.22
C ASP A 55 -4.36 47.07 24.71
N ASN A 56 -4.93 47.93 25.57
CA ASN A 56 -4.72 47.90 27.03
C ASN A 56 -5.94 47.36 27.82
N GLN A 57 -6.96 46.89 27.09
CA GLN A 57 -8.20 46.29 27.58
C GLN A 57 -8.24 44.77 27.41
N PHE A 58 -7.19 44.18 26.81
CA PHE A 58 -7.02 42.74 26.59
C PHE A 58 -8.04 42.16 25.59
N ASN A 59 -8.33 42.88 24.50
CA ASN A 59 -9.33 42.48 23.50
C ASN A 59 -8.73 42.17 22.12
N ASP A 60 -7.67 42.88 21.72
CA ASP A 60 -7.02 42.78 20.41
C ASP A 60 -5.76 41.90 20.51
N LEU A 61 -5.97 40.58 20.48
CA LEU A 61 -4.90 39.58 20.62
C LEU A 61 -3.98 39.58 19.40
N ALA A 62 -2.69 39.81 19.63
CA ALA A 62 -1.66 39.79 18.61
C ALA A 62 -1.10 38.37 18.38
N TYR A 63 -0.69 37.71 19.47
CA TYR A 63 -0.13 36.37 19.44
C TYR A 63 -0.21 35.67 20.80
N ILE A 64 -0.16 34.34 20.77
CA ILE A 64 -0.08 33.46 21.94
C ILE A 64 1.29 32.80 21.95
N GLN A 65 1.98 32.87 23.08
CA GLN A 65 3.26 32.22 23.32
C GLN A 65 3.07 31.06 24.30
N PRO A 66 3.20 29.79 23.86
CA PRO A 66 2.92 28.63 24.71
C PRO A 66 3.82 28.50 25.94
N TYR A 67 5.07 28.97 25.83
CA TYR A 67 6.07 28.90 26.90
C TYR A 67 6.86 30.21 27.02
N THR A 68 6.76 30.87 28.18
CA THR A 68 7.53 32.07 28.53
C THR A 68 8.42 31.81 29.75
N SER A 69 9.66 32.30 29.74
CA SER A 69 10.54 32.30 30.92
C SER A 69 10.10 33.37 31.93
N SER A 70 10.89 33.62 32.98
CA SER A 70 10.66 34.77 33.90
C SER A 70 11.04 36.13 33.31
N GLU A 71 11.53 36.14 32.08
CA GLU A 71 11.85 37.31 31.28
C GLU A 71 10.87 37.40 30.13
N PHE A 72 9.86 38.25 30.28
CA PHE A 72 8.84 38.49 29.28
C PHE A 72 9.28 39.66 28.41
N TYR A 73 10.28 39.40 27.57
CA TYR A 73 10.68 40.31 26.52
C TYR A 73 9.72 40.20 25.35
N GLN A 74 9.59 41.28 24.58
CA GLN A 74 9.27 41.17 23.16
C GLN A 74 10.55 40.69 22.46
N PRO A 75 10.66 39.43 21.97
CA PRO A 75 11.89 38.97 21.35
C PRO A 75 12.29 39.86 20.15
N ASP A 76 13.58 40.09 19.89
CA ASP A 76 14.05 40.82 18.69
C ASP A 76 13.49 40.23 17.37
N HIS A 77 13.26 38.92 17.39
CA HIS A 77 12.61 38.19 16.31
C HIS A 77 11.09 38.52 16.20
N VAL A 78 10.41 38.81 17.32
CA VAL A 78 9.02 39.28 17.37
C VAL A 78 8.91 40.77 17.01
N GLU A 79 9.94 41.58 17.29
CA GLU A 79 10.05 42.94 16.77
C GLU A 79 10.14 42.92 15.23
N LYS A 80 10.87 41.96 14.64
CA LYS A 80 10.83 41.70 13.18
C LYS A 80 9.45 41.27 12.68
N ILE A 81 8.76 40.39 13.40
CA ILE A 81 7.35 40.00 13.15
C ILE A 81 6.45 41.25 13.11
N ILE A 82 6.41 42.06 14.17
CA ILE A 82 5.55 43.25 14.27
C ILE A 82 5.94 44.34 13.25
N SER A 83 7.23 44.51 12.99
CA SER A 83 7.72 45.44 11.95
C SER A 83 7.45 44.96 10.51
N SER A 84 7.14 43.67 10.31
CA SER A 84 6.80 43.09 9.00
C SER A 84 5.30 43.10 8.68
N PHE A 85 4.42 43.46 9.63
CA PHE A 85 2.97 43.28 9.52
C PHE A 85 2.14 44.54 9.27
N ASN A 86 2.69 45.73 9.51
CA ASN A 86 1.95 46.98 9.32
C ASN A 86 2.94 48.14 9.13
N GLU A 87 2.71 48.99 8.11
CA GLU A 87 3.41 50.27 7.96
C GLU A 87 3.23 51.16 9.21
N ASN A 88 2.15 50.92 9.97
CA ASN A 88 1.91 51.48 11.29
C ASN A 88 2.32 50.49 12.38
N LYS A 89 3.54 50.61 12.91
CA LYS A 89 4.10 49.85 14.05
C LYS A 89 3.11 49.68 15.23
N GLN A 90 2.21 48.69 15.19
CA GLN A 90 1.28 48.43 16.28
C GLN A 90 2.03 47.70 17.40
N LYS A 91 2.38 48.46 18.43
CA LYS A 91 3.11 47.98 19.62
C LYS A 91 2.19 47.17 20.52
N ILE A 92 2.76 46.24 21.28
CA ILE A 92 2.05 45.49 22.33
C ILE A 92 1.85 46.44 23.53
N ASN A 93 0.62 46.52 24.04
CA ASN A 93 0.25 47.44 25.12
C ASN A 93 -0.17 46.72 26.41
N SER A 94 -0.54 45.45 26.31
CA SER A 94 -0.83 44.61 27.48
C SER A 94 -0.44 43.14 27.27
N ILE A 95 -0.23 42.45 28.39
CA ILE A 95 0.15 41.02 28.44
C ILE A 95 -0.59 40.33 29.56
N ARG A 96 -1.09 39.12 29.28
CA ARG A 96 -1.59 38.17 30.29
C ARG A 96 -0.71 36.93 30.31
N LEU A 97 -0.30 36.48 31.49
CA LEU A 97 0.49 35.27 31.70
C LEU A 97 -0.23 34.34 32.67
N MET A 98 -0.23 33.05 32.38
CA MET A 98 -0.98 32.04 33.13
C MET A 98 -0.18 30.74 33.28
N GLY A 99 -0.38 30.04 34.39
CA GLY A 99 0.23 28.73 34.63
C GLY A 99 0.36 28.44 36.11
N TYR A 100 1.44 27.75 36.49
CA TYR A 100 1.72 27.40 37.87
C TYR A 100 3.15 27.73 38.27
N ILE A 101 3.33 27.99 39.56
CA ILE A 101 4.63 28.03 40.22
C ILE A 101 4.82 26.73 41.00
N LYS A 102 6.01 26.13 40.85
CA LYS A 102 6.45 24.97 41.62
C LYS A 102 7.69 25.33 42.44
N PRO A 103 7.58 25.65 43.74
CA PRO A 103 8.72 26.04 44.57
C PRO A 103 9.70 24.88 44.78
N SER A 104 11.01 25.14 44.72
CA SER A 104 12.04 24.12 44.97
C SER A 104 12.31 23.85 46.46
N GLN A 105 11.76 24.68 47.35
CA GLN A 105 11.89 24.54 48.81
C GLN A 105 10.66 25.11 49.52
N THR A 106 10.36 24.59 50.71
CA THR A 106 9.30 25.12 51.56
C THR A 106 9.81 26.36 52.28
N ASP A 107 9.23 27.53 52.03
CA ASP A 107 9.68 28.81 52.63
C ASP A 107 8.59 29.90 52.54
N GLU A 108 8.85 31.07 53.13
CA GLU A 108 8.09 32.30 52.93
C GLU A 108 8.62 33.10 51.74
N TYR A 109 7.82 33.15 50.67
CA TYR A 109 8.16 33.83 49.42
C TYR A 109 7.62 35.25 49.39
N GLN A 110 8.44 36.15 48.86
CA GLN A 110 8.07 37.51 48.48
C GLN A 110 8.24 37.68 46.97
N PHE A 111 7.13 37.92 46.28
CA PHE A 111 7.09 38.16 44.84
C PHE A 111 7.28 39.64 44.51
N SER A 112 7.88 39.90 43.35
CA SER A 112 7.95 41.25 42.76
C SER A 112 8.13 41.16 41.25
N THR A 113 7.85 42.25 40.55
CA THR A 113 8.07 42.39 39.11
C THR A 113 8.96 43.61 38.82
N SER A 114 9.46 43.73 37.58
CA SER A 114 10.13 44.96 37.11
C SER A 114 9.20 46.18 37.06
N ALA A 115 7.87 45.99 37.03
CA ALA A 115 6.88 47.04 36.81
C ALA A 115 5.67 46.93 37.77
N ASN A 116 5.91 46.75 39.08
CA ASN A 116 4.84 46.51 40.08
C ASN A 116 3.65 47.49 40.03
N THR A 117 3.85 48.74 39.59
CA THR A 117 2.79 49.76 39.47
C THR A 117 1.83 49.52 38.31
N ASN A 118 2.24 48.72 37.33
CA ASN A 118 1.53 48.43 36.08
C ASN A 118 1.04 46.98 36.01
N VAL A 119 1.18 46.21 37.10
CA VAL A 119 0.91 44.76 37.14
C VAL A 119 -0.11 44.42 38.24
N ILE A 120 -0.96 43.44 37.95
CA ILE A 120 -1.73 42.69 38.95
C ILE A 120 -1.30 41.23 38.89
N VAL A 121 -0.96 40.64 40.04
CA VAL A 121 -0.63 39.21 40.17
C VAL A 121 -1.61 38.54 41.13
N LYS A 122 -2.23 37.45 40.68
CA LYS A 122 -2.99 36.52 41.51
C LYS A 122 -2.24 35.21 41.67
N LEU A 123 -2.23 34.67 42.88
CA LEU A 123 -1.73 33.35 43.22
C LEU A 123 -2.84 32.58 43.94
N GLU A 124 -3.24 31.41 43.44
CA GLU A 124 -4.39 30.65 43.97
C GLU A 124 -5.67 31.52 44.10
N GLY A 125 -5.93 32.35 43.08
CA GLY A 125 -7.04 33.31 43.08
C GLY A 125 -6.87 34.54 43.99
N GLN A 126 -5.92 34.54 44.93
CA GLN A 126 -5.64 35.65 45.83
C GLN A 126 -4.73 36.70 45.17
N THR A 127 -5.13 37.96 45.17
CA THR A 127 -4.30 39.06 44.66
C THR A 127 -3.12 39.34 45.60
N ILE A 128 -1.89 39.16 45.10
CA ILE A 128 -0.65 39.32 45.87
C ILE A 128 0.11 40.61 45.50
N ILE A 129 -0.07 41.09 44.28
CA ILE A 129 0.44 42.38 43.77
C ILE A 129 -0.74 43.07 43.10
N ASN A 130 -1.02 44.32 43.49
CA ASN A 130 -2.08 45.14 42.89
C ASN A 130 -1.54 46.56 42.67
N LYS A 131 -0.85 46.80 41.55
CA LYS A 131 -0.30 48.11 41.19
C LYS A 131 0.60 48.72 42.28
N SER A 132 1.20 47.88 43.11
CA SER A 132 2.10 48.25 44.22
C SER A 132 2.96 47.06 44.63
N SER A 133 4.01 47.29 45.42
CA SER A 133 4.79 46.20 46.02
C SER A 133 3.91 45.24 46.84
N MET A 134 4.30 43.96 46.87
CA MET A 134 3.63 42.90 47.64
C MET A 134 3.59 43.28 49.12
N LYS A 135 2.40 43.18 49.75
CA LYS A 135 2.17 43.63 51.13
C LYS A 135 2.54 42.59 52.19
N GLN A 136 2.40 41.31 51.88
CA GLN A 136 2.62 40.20 52.83
C GLN A 136 3.34 39.05 52.13
N LYS A 137 4.26 38.38 52.84
CA LYS A 137 4.90 37.16 52.33
C LYS A 137 3.92 35.99 52.36
N ILE A 138 4.13 35.01 51.49
CA ILE A 138 3.27 33.83 51.37
C ILE A 138 4.09 32.57 51.58
N LYS A 139 3.60 31.66 52.41
CA LYS A 139 4.23 30.37 52.64
C LYS A 139 3.89 29.43 51.48
N LEU A 140 4.92 28.94 50.80
CA LEU A 140 4.76 27.93 49.74
C LEU A 140 5.53 26.68 50.14
N GLU A 141 4.93 25.52 49.88
CA GLU A 141 5.50 24.19 50.09
C GLU A 141 6.31 23.72 48.88
N LYS A 142 7.41 23.04 49.15
CA LYS A 142 8.26 22.40 48.13
C LYS A 142 7.43 21.48 47.24
N ASP A 143 7.70 21.54 45.94
CA ASP A 143 7.14 20.70 44.88
C ASP A 143 5.61 20.77 44.68
N LYS A 144 4.90 21.57 45.47
CA LYS A 144 3.46 21.83 45.29
C LYS A 144 3.25 22.86 44.18
N LEU A 145 2.23 22.63 43.34
CA LEU A 145 1.84 23.55 42.27
C LEU A 145 0.94 24.65 42.86
N TYR A 146 1.21 25.89 42.50
CA TYR A 146 0.40 27.06 42.83
C TYR A 146 -0.01 27.79 41.56
N GLU A 147 -1.30 27.91 41.27
CA GLU A 147 -1.82 28.66 40.14
C GLU A 147 -1.35 30.13 40.22
N ILE A 148 -0.80 30.65 39.12
CA ILE A 148 -0.44 32.06 38.97
C ILE A 148 -1.09 32.66 37.74
N THR A 149 -1.68 33.85 37.90
CA THR A 149 -2.10 34.72 36.80
C THR A 149 -1.46 36.10 36.97
N ILE A 150 -0.84 36.61 35.91
CA ILE A 150 -0.21 37.92 35.88
C ILE A 150 -0.82 38.70 34.73
N GLU A 151 -1.28 39.91 35.00
CA GLU A 151 -1.66 40.84 33.94
C GLU A 151 -0.90 42.14 34.09
N TYR A 152 -0.38 42.60 32.96
CA TYR A 152 0.35 43.85 32.84
C TYR A 152 -0.31 44.70 31.77
N ARG A 153 -0.44 45.99 32.04
CA ARG A 153 -0.81 46.99 31.03
C ARG A 153 -0.01 48.26 31.27
N GLU A 154 0.46 48.90 30.21
CA GLU A 154 1.14 50.18 30.31
C GLU A 154 0.50 51.20 29.35
N ASN A 155 0.32 52.43 29.84
CA ASN A 155 -0.27 53.53 29.07
C ASN A 155 0.78 54.29 28.22
N VAL A 156 2.06 53.96 28.38
CA VAL A 156 3.19 54.69 27.77
C VAL A 156 4.02 53.75 26.91
N ASN A 157 4.33 54.23 25.72
CA ASN A 157 4.68 53.48 24.51
C ASN A 157 6.14 52.92 24.49
N LEU A 158 6.58 52.26 25.56
CA LEU A 158 7.94 51.75 25.76
C LEU A 158 8.07 50.27 25.42
N LEU A 159 9.29 49.85 25.03
CA LEU A 159 9.64 48.44 24.82
C LEU A 159 9.27 47.61 26.06
N LEU A 160 8.44 46.60 25.83
CA LEU A 160 7.88 45.73 26.85
C LEU A 160 8.99 44.88 27.48
N ASN A 161 9.27 45.12 28.76
CA ASN A 161 10.26 44.40 29.54
C ASN A 161 9.72 44.08 30.95
N LEU A 162 8.87 43.06 31.02
CA LEU A 162 8.35 42.55 32.29
C LEU A 162 9.25 41.41 32.77
N GLU A 163 9.67 41.47 34.03
CA GLU A 163 10.45 40.40 34.67
C GLU A 163 9.79 39.99 35.99
N LEU A 164 9.75 38.69 36.28
CA LEU A 164 9.16 38.13 37.51
C LEU A 164 10.25 37.62 38.46
N PHE A 165 10.18 38.09 39.71
CA PHE A 165 11.14 37.79 40.75
C PHE A 165 10.49 37.20 42.00
N TRP A 166 11.27 36.42 42.72
CA TRP A 166 10.97 36.01 44.08
C TRP A 166 12.19 36.15 45.01
N SER A 167 11.95 36.17 46.31
CA SER A 167 12.97 36.08 47.35
C SER A 167 12.39 35.37 48.57
N THR A 168 13.26 34.75 49.38
CA THR A 168 12.92 34.18 50.68
C THR A 168 13.90 34.71 51.74
N PRO A 169 13.70 34.45 53.04
CA PRO A 169 14.70 34.79 54.07
C PRO A 169 16.11 34.25 53.76
N ASN A 170 16.19 33.09 53.10
CA ASN A 170 17.44 32.40 52.79
C ASN A 170 17.90 32.59 51.32
N LEU A 171 17.07 33.21 50.49
CA LEU A 171 17.30 33.38 49.06
C LEU A 171 17.16 34.86 48.67
N LYS A 172 18.28 35.47 48.25
CA LYS A 172 18.26 36.83 47.69
C LYS A 172 17.33 36.92 46.49
N LYS A 173 16.77 38.12 46.26
CA LYS A 173 15.92 38.41 45.10
C LYS A 173 16.59 37.90 43.82
N GLN A 174 15.91 37.00 43.13
CA GLN A 174 16.33 36.44 41.86
C GLN A 174 15.13 36.30 40.93
N LYS A 175 15.42 36.23 39.62
CA LYS A 175 14.40 35.86 38.63
C LYS A 175 13.92 34.45 38.93
N ILE A 176 12.63 34.19 38.75
CA ILE A 176 12.10 32.85 38.99
C ILE A 176 12.70 31.91 37.94
N PRO A 177 13.40 30.83 38.32
CA PRO A 177 13.97 29.92 37.33
C PRO A 177 12.87 29.27 36.47
N THR A 178 13.10 29.07 35.17
CA THR A 178 12.10 28.51 34.24
C THR A 178 11.53 27.15 34.70
N LYS A 179 12.36 26.29 35.30
CA LYS A 179 11.93 25.01 35.89
C LYS A 179 10.90 25.12 37.02
N ASN A 180 10.74 26.31 37.59
CA ASN A 180 9.77 26.62 38.64
C ASN A 180 8.47 27.23 38.06
N LEU A 181 8.41 27.45 36.74
CA LEU A 181 7.24 27.92 36.02
C LEU A 181 6.71 26.76 35.18
N ILE A 182 5.43 26.44 35.30
CA ILE A 182 4.80 25.30 34.63
C ILE A 182 3.61 25.83 33.82
N ALA A 183 3.50 25.40 32.56
CA ALA A 183 2.42 25.82 31.69
C ALA A 183 1.08 25.21 32.18
N PRO A 184 -0.06 25.83 31.84
CA PRO A 184 -1.35 25.22 32.13
C PRO A 184 -1.50 23.89 31.36
N ASN A 185 -2.43 23.03 31.83
CA ASN A 185 -2.73 21.80 31.09
C ASN A 185 -3.58 22.11 29.85
N PHE A 186 -2.97 21.99 28.67
CA PHE A 186 -3.60 22.26 27.38
C PHE A 186 -4.71 21.27 26.95
N SER A 187 -4.95 20.19 27.70
CA SER A 187 -5.95 19.15 27.34
C SER A 187 -7.37 19.39 27.89
N GLY A 188 -7.56 20.41 28.74
CA GLY A 188 -8.85 20.95 29.13
C GLY A 188 -9.85 19.99 29.79
N LYS A 189 -9.58 19.57 31.04
CA LYS A 189 -10.53 19.26 32.15
C LYS A 189 -9.77 18.63 33.32
N ILE A 190 -9.08 19.43 34.13
CA ILE A 190 -8.65 18.98 35.46
C ILE A 190 -9.73 19.43 36.46
N SER A 191 -10.53 18.48 36.95
CA SER A 191 -11.25 18.62 38.22
C SER A 191 -10.30 18.24 39.34
N THR A 192 -9.44 19.16 39.78
CA THR A 192 -8.77 18.99 41.07
C THR A 192 -9.73 19.43 42.15
N SER A 193 -10.05 18.49 43.04
CA SER A 193 -10.89 18.68 44.21
C SER A 193 -10.26 19.71 45.17
N SER A 194 -10.60 20.98 44.99
CA SER A 194 -10.95 21.97 46.02
C SER A 194 -10.93 23.37 45.40
N HIS A 195 -12.10 24.01 45.41
CA HIS A 195 -12.43 25.34 44.87
C HIS A 195 -12.67 25.46 43.35
N ASN A 196 -13.92 25.78 43.05
CA ASN A 196 -14.54 25.95 41.74
C ASN A 196 -13.95 27.13 40.96
N THR A 197 -13.29 26.85 39.83
CA THR A 197 -13.50 27.48 38.51
C THR A 197 -12.80 26.59 37.48
N SER A 198 -13.46 26.21 36.38
CA SER A 198 -12.74 25.68 35.22
C SER A 198 -11.73 26.75 34.80
N GLN A 199 -10.43 26.44 34.83
CA GLN A 199 -9.42 27.35 34.28
C GLN A 199 -9.52 27.29 32.76
N ASP A 200 -10.28 28.23 32.21
CA ASP A 200 -10.33 28.47 30.77
C ASP A 200 -8.93 28.96 30.35
N LEU A 201 -8.38 28.40 29.27
CA LEU A 201 -7.05 28.80 28.79
C LEU A 201 -7.06 30.26 28.38
N ILE A 202 -8.17 30.75 27.83
CA ILE A 202 -8.45 32.16 27.55
C ILE A 202 -9.52 32.68 28.52
N PRO A 203 -9.14 33.44 29.57
CA PRO A 203 -10.13 34.00 30.49
C PRO A 203 -10.98 35.11 29.87
N ASN A 204 -12.30 35.02 30.08
CA ASN A 204 -13.27 36.01 29.62
C ASN A 204 -13.27 37.33 30.40
N ARG A 205 -12.36 37.50 31.38
CA ARG A 205 -12.23 38.69 32.22
C ARG A 205 -10.78 39.02 32.50
N ASN A 206 -10.45 40.30 32.50
CA ASN A 206 -9.14 40.79 32.93
C ASN A 206 -9.17 41.23 34.41
N LEU A 207 -8.02 41.14 35.08
CA LEU A 207 -7.76 41.50 36.48
C LEU A 207 -7.87 43.00 36.76
N PHE A 208 -7.78 43.85 35.74
CA PHE A 208 -7.88 45.32 35.89
C PHE A 208 -9.32 45.84 35.94
N VAL A 209 -10.31 45.00 35.60
CA VAL A 209 -11.74 45.29 35.73
C VAL A 209 -12.22 44.64 37.03
N GLU A 210 -12.01 45.32 38.17
CA GLU A 210 -12.61 44.91 39.46
C GLU A 210 -14.14 44.97 39.36
N ASP A 211 -14.83 43.87 39.66
CA ASP A 211 -16.24 43.72 40.10
C ASP A 211 -17.25 44.82 39.68
N LYS A 212 -17.21 45.29 38.44
CA LYS A 212 -18.29 46.08 37.85
C LYS A 212 -19.20 45.14 37.08
N GLN A 213 -20.23 44.65 37.77
CA GLN A 213 -21.36 43.93 37.17
C GLN A 213 -22.12 44.72 36.08
N ASN A 214 -21.71 45.95 35.72
CA ASN A 214 -22.46 46.86 34.86
C ASN A 214 -21.55 47.80 34.03
N ASP A 215 -20.63 47.26 33.20
CA ASP A 215 -20.05 48.06 32.11
C ASP A 215 -20.77 47.70 30.79
N PRO A 216 -21.68 48.56 30.28
CA PRO A 216 -22.43 48.29 29.05
C PRO A 216 -21.56 48.33 27.78
N ASN A 217 -20.28 48.73 27.86
CA ASN A 217 -19.34 48.72 26.74
C ASN A 217 -18.33 47.56 26.80
N TYR A 218 -18.47 46.61 27.72
CA TYR A 218 -17.65 45.40 27.73
C TYR A 218 -18.10 44.47 26.59
N ASN A 219 -17.40 44.54 25.47
CA ASN A 219 -17.62 43.65 24.33
C ASN A 219 -17.17 42.24 24.72
N GLN A 220 -18.11 41.37 25.11
CA GLN A 220 -17.84 39.99 25.56
C GLN A 220 -17.25 39.08 24.45
N ASP A 221 -17.33 39.50 23.18
CA ASP A 221 -17.21 38.58 22.04
C ASP A 221 -15.84 38.53 21.36
N VAL A 222 -14.86 39.39 21.70
CA VAL A 222 -13.64 39.55 20.87
C VAL A 222 -12.62 38.41 21.04
N LEU A 223 -12.63 37.70 22.17
CA LEU A 223 -11.72 36.57 22.46
C LEU A 223 -12.47 35.34 22.95
N GLN A 224 -13.67 35.14 22.43
CA GLN A 224 -14.46 33.97 22.75
C GLN A 224 -13.70 32.70 22.33
N ASP A 225 -13.60 31.75 23.27
CA ASP A 225 -13.05 30.39 23.12
C ASP A 225 -14.12 29.44 23.66
N THR A 226 -15.02 29.02 22.78
CA THR A 226 -16.26 28.34 23.17
C THR A 226 -15.99 26.90 23.64
N ASP A 227 -15.03 26.21 23.02
CA ASP A 227 -14.70 24.82 23.33
C ASP A 227 -13.54 24.65 24.32
N LYS A 228 -12.88 25.76 24.68
CA LYS A 228 -11.87 25.89 25.73
C LYS A 228 -10.56 25.17 25.40
N ASP A 229 -10.22 25.11 24.12
CA ASP A 229 -9.01 24.46 23.65
C ASP A 229 -7.77 25.38 23.69
N GLY A 230 -7.98 26.70 23.87
CA GLY A 230 -6.92 27.70 23.94
C GLY A 230 -6.72 28.50 22.65
N ILE A 231 -7.59 28.36 21.65
CA ILE A 231 -7.59 29.14 20.41
C ILE A 231 -8.91 29.94 20.34
N PRO A 232 -8.87 31.24 19.99
CA PRO A 232 -10.11 32.01 19.83
C PRO A 232 -10.95 31.51 18.64
N ASP A 233 -12.28 31.49 18.79
CA ASP A 233 -13.24 31.04 17.78
C ASP A 233 -13.01 31.71 16.41
N GLU A 234 -12.69 33.00 16.40
CA GLU A 234 -12.45 33.77 15.17
C GLU A 234 -11.15 33.39 14.46
N TRP A 235 -10.14 32.93 15.20
CA TRP A 235 -8.89 32.45 14.63
C TRP A 235 -9.12 31.09 13.97
N GLU A 236 -9.89 30.20 14.60
CA GLU A 236 -10.20 28.88 14.06
C GLU A 236 -11.01 28.93 12.77
N LYS A 237 -11.99 29.86 12.70
CA LYS A 237 -12.84 30.07 11.51
C LYS A 237 -12.10 30.72 10.35
N ASN A 238 -11.30 31.76 10.63
CA ASN A 238 -10.70 32.60 9.56
C ASN A 238 -9.26 32.19 9.22
N GLY A 239 -8.59 31.53 10.16
CA GLY A 239 -7.30 30.90 10.01
C GLY A 239 -6.22 31.46 10.93
N TYR A 240 -5.30 30.58 11.31
CA TYR A 240 -4.19 30.89 12.19
C TYR A 240 -2.95 30.06 11.82
N THR A 241 -1.81 30.39 12.41
CA THR A 241 -0.55 29.67 12.16
C THR A 241 0.39 29.70 13.38
N ILE A 242 1.43 28.86 13.34
CA ILE A 242 2.57 28.95 14.25
C ILE A 242 3.72 29.58 13.50
N LYS A 243 4.06 30.81 13.86
CA LYS A 243 5.17 31.56 13.30
C LYS A 243 6.26 31.69 14.35
N ASN A 244 7.40 31.05 14.13
CA ASN A 244 8.59 31.16 14.99
C ASN A 244 8.30 30.88 16.49
N GLY A 245 7.48 29.86 16.74
CA GLY A 245 7.15 29.41 18.11
C GLY A 245 6.00 30.16 18.77
N VAL A 246 5.34 31.12 18.11
CA VAL A 246 4.11 31.77 18.60
C VAL A 246 2.92 31.47 17.69
N LEU A 247 1.74 31.32 18.29
CA LEU A 247 0.47 31.24 17.57
C LEU A 247 0.03 32.65 17.18
N THR A 248 -0.36 32.87 15.93
CA THR A 248 -0.85 34.17 15.47
C THR A 248 -1.90 34.00 14.39
N PHE A 249 -2.72 35.03 14.19
CA PHE A 249 -3.72 35.08 13.13
C PHE A 249 -3.09 34.93 11.74
N TRP A 250 -3.76 34.25 10.82
CA TRP A 250 -3.25 34.03 9.46
C TRP A 250 -3.24 35.32 8.63
N GLN A 251 -2.16 35.51 7.86
CA GLN A 251 -2.08 36.52 6.81
C GLN A 251 -1.52 35.87 5.54
N ASP A 252 -2.03 36.24 4.37
CA ASP A 252 -1.69 35.56 3.11
C ASP A 252 -0.19 35.66 2.76
N VAL A 253 0.47 36.76 3.18
CA VAL A 253 1.92 36.95 3.05
C VAL A 253 2.76 35.86 3.76
N TYR A 254 2.15 35.08 4.66
CA TYR A 254 2.84 33.98 5.34
C TYR A 254 2.95 32.73 4.47
N SER A 255 2.09 32.59 3.45
CA SER A 255 2.16 31.48 2.51
C SER A 255 3.48 31.49 1.74
N GLU A 256 3.91 32.67 1.26
CA GLU A 256 5.18 32.87 0.56
C GLU A 256 6.41 32.56 1.43
N GLN A 257 6.26 32.64 2.75
CA GLN A 257 7.29 32.31 3.73
C GLN A 257 7.31 30.81 4.11
N GLY A 258 6.37 30.02 3.58
CA GLY A 258 6.26 28.58 3.82
C GLY A 258 5.47 28.20 5.07
N TYR A 259 4.77 29.13 5.72
CA TYR A 259 3.89 28.80 6.84
C TYR A 259 2.58 28.18 6.35
N LYS A 260 1.96 27.37 7.21
CA LYS A 260 0.70 26.69 6.94
C LYS A 260 -0.46 27.43 7.59
N LYS A 261 -1.56 27.60 6.84
CA LYS A 261 -2.83 28.07 7.38
C LYS A 261 -3.58 26.90 8.02
N TYR A 262 -3.83 27.00 9.31
CA TYR A 262 -4.68 26.06 10.05
C TYR A 262 -6.09 26.61 10.17
N LEU A 263 -7.05 25.70 10.16
CA LEU A 263 -8.47 25.93 10.42
C LEU A 263 -8.94 24.77 11.29
N SER A 264 -9.85 25.03 12.21
CA SER A 264 -10.40 24.07 13.16
C SER A 264 -11.85 24.41 13.50
N ASN A 265 -12.51 23.55 14.26
CA ASN A 265 -13.90 23.71 14.65
C ASN A 265 -13.98 24.40 16.03
N PRO A 266 -14.50 25.64 16.11
CA PRO A 266 -14.51 26.42 17.36
C PRO A 266 -15.43 25.89 18.46
N TYR A 267 -16.18 24.83 18.19
CA TYR A 267 -17.10 24.20 19.15
C TYR A 267 -16.65 22.79 19.52
N GLN A 268 -15.43 22.41 19.15
CA GLN A 268 -14.92 21.07 19.34
C GLN A 268 -13.41 21.12 19.58
N ALA A 269 -13.03 21.06 20.86
CA ALA A 269 -11.63 21.22 21.30
C ALA A 269 -10.63 20.22 20.69
N ARG A 270 -11.12 19.20 20.00
CA ARG A 270 -10.38 18.17 19.26
C ARG A 270 -11.08 17.99 17.93
N THR A 271 -10.81 18.84 16.94
CA THR A 271 -11.53 18.83 15.66
C THR A 271 -11.50 17.46 14.99
N ALA A 272 -10.35 16.76 15.05
CA ALA A 272 -10.20 15.42 14.49
C ALA A 272 -10.59 14.26 15.43
N TYR A 273 -11.13 14.53 16.62
CA TYR A 273 -11.52 13.53 17.63
C TYR A 273 -10.40 12.59 18.12
N ASP A 274 -9.14 12.90 17.80
CA ASP A 274 -7.96 12.25 18.36
C ASP A 274 -7.70 12.73 19.81
N PRO A 275 -6.76 12.14 20.57
CA PRO A 275 -6.58 12.48 21.98
C PRO A 275 -6.11 13.92 22.26
N TYR A 276 -5.63 14.64 21.25
CA TYR A 276 -4.92 15.91 21.38
C TYR A 276 -5.78 17.09 20.93
N THR A 277 -5.78 18.19 21.70
CA THR A 277 -6.55 19.40 21.33
C THR A 277 -5.95 20.12 20.12
N ASP A 278 -6.71 20.99 19.47
CA ASP A 278 -6.22 21.68 18.27
C ASP A 278 -5.03 22.59 18.63
N PHE A 279 -5.07 23.24 19.79
CA PHE A 279 -3.90 23.92 20.37
C PHE A 279 -2.69 22.99 20.59
N GLN A 280 -2.88 21.81 21.20
CA GLN A 280 -1.80 20.83 21.42
C GLN A 280 -1.16 20.38 20.10
N LYS A 281 -1.98 20.15 19.07
CA LYS A 281 -1.52 19.70 17.75
C LYS A 281 -0.62 20.73 17.08
N VAL A 282 -1.06 21.99 17.02
CA VAL A 282 -0.31 23.04 16.29
C VAL A 282 0.99 23.40 16.99
N ILE A 283 1.03 23.44 18.32
CA ILE A 283 2.28 23.68 19.07
C ILE A 283 3.18 22.43 19.14
N GLY A 284 2.68 21.27 18.69
CA GLY A 284 3.39 20.00 18.71
C GLY A 284 3.51 19.35 20.09
N TYR A 285 2.64 19.69 21.05
CA TYR A 285 2.61 19.11 22.40
C TYR A 285 1.95 17.72 22.37
N MET A 286 2.63 16.79 21.70
CA MET A 286 2.22 15.42 21.44
C MET A 286 3.45 14.51 21.56
N PRO A 287 3.30 13.17 21.64
CA PRO A 287 4.43 12.27 21.55
C PRO A 287 5.30 12.59 20.33
N ALA A 288 6.60 12.76 20.52
CA ALA A 288 7.52 13.23 19.47
C ALA A 288 7.57 12.33 18.22
N ALA A 289 7.18 11.05 18.35
CA ALA A 289 7.08 10.11 17.23
C ALA A 289 5.85 10.34 16.32
N THR A 290 4.90 11.20 16.73
CA THR A 290 3.73 11.58 15.93
C THR A 290 4.18 12.32 14.68
N LYS A 291 3.64 11.95 13.52
CA LYS A 291 4.02 12.54 12.24
C LYS A 291 3.59 14.01 12.15
N SER A 292 4.40 14.82 11.47
CA SER A 292 4.23 16.28 11.42
C SER A 292 2.93 16.74 10.74
N GLU A 293 2.40 15.96 9.81
CA GLU A 293 1.11 16.19 9.15
C GLU A 293 -0.06 16.18 10.14
N ALA A 294 0.01 15.38 11.22
CA ALA A 294 -1.02 15.35 12.27
C ALA A 294 -0.91 16.52 13.26
N ARG A 295 -0.04 17.50 13.00
CA ARG A 295 -0.10 18.81 13.68
C ARG A 295 -1.20 19.69 13.12
N ASP A 296 -1.69 19.41 11.91
CA ASP A 296 -2.87 20.06 11.37
C ASP A 296 -4.11 19.55 12.15
N PRO A 297 -4.93 20.45 12.74
CA PRO A 297 -6.14 20.08 13.48
C PRO A 297 -7.06 19.12 12.73
N LEU A 298 -7.13 19.25 11.40
CA LEU A 298 -7.99 18.41 10.56
C LEU A 298 -7.42 17.02 10.31
N VAL A 299 -6.12 16.79 10.47
CA VAL A 299 -5.49 15.47 10.22
C VAL A 299 -5.38 14.73 11.54
N ALA A 300 -6.10 13.62 11.69
CA ALA A 300 -6.14 12.89 12.96
C ALA A 300 -4.77 12.25 13.28
N ALA A 301 -4.36 12.33 14.54
CA ALA A 301 -3.33 11.46 15.09
C ALA A 301 -3.90 10.04 15.26
N TYR A 302 -3.58 9.15 14.33
CA TYR A 302 -4.23 7.84 14.20
C TYR A 302 -3.20 6.73 13.90
N PRO A 303 -3.13 5.65 14.68
CA PRO A 303 -2.30 4.49 14.34
C PRO A 303 -3.04 3.56 13.37
N SER A 304 -2.36 3.18 12.27
CA SER A 304 -2.89 2.26 11.25
C SER A 304 -2.06 0.98 11.28
N VAL A 305 -2.44 0.02 12.12
CA VAL A 305 -1.59 -1.14 12.47
C VAL A 305 -2.08 -2.42 11.81
N GLY A 306 -1.26 -2.97 10.91
CA GLY A 306 -1.50 -4.26 10.27
C GLY A 306 -0.38 -5.26 10.52
N VAL A 307 -0.60 -6.49 10.06
CA VAL A 307 0.38 -7.58 10.13
C VAL A 307 0.77 -8.00 8.72
N GLY A 308 2.07 -8.03 8.46
CA GLY A 308 2.66 -8.56 7.24
C GLY A 308 3.40 -9.87 7.48
N MET A 309 3.56 -10.66 6.42
CA MET A 309 4.21 -11.95 6.44
C MET A 309 5.48 -11.93 5.60
N GLU A 310 6.59 -12.37 6.19
CA GLU A 310 7.90 -12.42 5.52
C GLU A 310 8.30 -13.83 5.06
N LYS A 311 7.88 -14.85 5.80
CA LYS A 311 8.21 -16.25 5.48
C LYS A 311 7.07 -17.19 5.82
N LEU A 312 6.88 -18.18 4.96
CA LEU A 312 6.03 -19.35 5.18
C LEU A 312 6.90 -20.59 5.33
N LEU A 313 6.63 -21.37 6.39
CA LEU A 313 7.30 -22.61 6.70
C LEU A 313 6.27 -23.74 6.80
N PHE A 314 6.52 -24.82 6.08
CA PHE A 314 5.68 -26.03 6.12
C PHE A 314 6.47 -27.20 6.73
N SER A 315 5.82 -27.90 7.66
CA SER A 315 6.32 -29.17 8.22
C SER A 315 5.27 -30.27 8.09
N LYS A 316 5.70 -31.50 7.81
CA LYS A 316 4.83 -32.69 7.76
C LYS A 316 4.21 -33.00 9.12
N ASN A 317 3.06 -33.67 9.09
CA ASN A 317 2.49 -34.31 10.28
C ASN A 317 3.23 -35.64 10.55
N GLU A 318 3.66 -35.90 11.79
CA GLU A 318 4.62 -36.96 12.15
C GLU A 318 4.05 -38.40 12.14
N ASN A 319 2.75 -38.60 11.86
CA ASN A 319 2.13 -39.94 11.77
C ASN A 319 2.40 -40.67 10.43
N VAL A 320 3.50 -40.35 9.74
CA VAL A 320 3.87 -40.96 8.46
C VAL A 320 5.08 -41.88 8.66
N THR A 321 4.83 -43.19 8.68
CA THR A 321 5.87 -44.21 8.82
C THR A 321 6.65 -44.39 7.51
N GLU A 322 7.97 -44.27 7.64
CA GLU A 322 9.05 -44.62 6.68
C GLU A 322 9.25 -43.76 5.41
N GLY A 323 10.43 -43.16 5.35
CA GLY A 323 11.00 -42.49 4.18
C GLY A 323 11.99 -41.40 4.59
N THR A 324 13.28 -41.71 4.55
CA THR A 324 14.43 -40.85 4.93
C THR A 324 14.39 -39.48 4.25
N SER A 325 13.87 -38.45 4.93
CA SER A 325 14.33 -37.03 4.89
C SER A 325 13.39 -36.10 5.67
N ASN A 326 13.93 -35.43 6.69
CA ASN A 326 13.34 -34.30 7.44
C ASN A 326 13.06 -33.09 6.53
N THR A 327 12.07 -33.20 5.65
CA THR A 327 11.76 -32.19 4.63
C THR A 327 10.92 -31.06 5.20
N LYS A 328 11.58 -29.99 5.68
CA LYS A 328 10.96 -28.68 5.91
C LYS A 328 11.02 -27.87 4.61
N SER A 329 9.88 -27.41 4.10
CA SER A 329 9.84 -26.45 2.99
C SER A 329 9.77 -25.04 3.55
N THR A 330 10.68 -24.16 3.10
CA THR A 330 10.71 -22.74 3.48
C THR A 330 10.55 -21.89 2.23
N SER A 331 9.73 -20.86 2.33
CA SER A 331 9.56 -19.87 1.28
C SER A 331 9.50 -18.47 1.84
N THR A 332 10.06 -17.52 1.10
CA THR A 332 9.94 -16.09 1.37
C THR A 332 8.66 -15.56 0.75
N THR A 333 8.09 -14.55 1.39
CA THR A 333 6.89 -13.87 0.92
C THR A 333 7.10 -12.37 0.84
N LYS A 334 6.54 -11.75 -0.21
CA LYS A 334 6.35 -10.29 -0.26
C LYS A 334 4.96 -9.97 0.25
N THR A 335 4.84 -9.00 1.14
CA THR A 335 3.55 -8.52 1.66
C THR A 335 3.15 -7.24 0.95
N ASN A 336 1.95 -7.21 0.36
CA ASN A 336 1.29 -5.95 -0.02
C ASN A 336 0.19 -5.64 1.01
N SER A 337 0.23 -4.46 1.61
CA SER A 337 -0.75 -3.95 2.57
C SER A 337 -1.96 -3.28 1.92
N ASN A 338 -1.91 -2.94 0.63
CA ASN A 338 -3.09 -2.48 -0.10
C ASN A 338 -3.68 -3.63 -0.91
N THR A 339 -4.86 -4.09 -0.51
CA THR A 339 -5.58 -5.18 -1.18
C THR A 339 -6.77 -4.71 -2.03
N ASN A 340 -6.94 -3.39 -2.20
CA ASN A 340 -8.03 -2.74 -2.95
C ASN A 340 -8.03 -3.06 -4.44
N THR A 341 -8.72 -4.13 -4.83
CA THR A 341 -8.83 -4.51 -6.24
C THR A 341 -9.69 -3.53 -7.04
N VAL A 342 -9.21 -3.06 -8.18
CA VAL A 342 -10.03 -2.33 -9.16
C VAL A 342 -10.73 -3.32 -10.08
N GLU A 343 -12.03 -3.15 -10.28
CA GLU A 343 -12.75 -3.90 -11.31
C GLU A 343 -12.50 -3.26 -12.68
N LEU A 344 -11.61 -3.88 -13.44
CA LEU A 344 -11.30 -3.44 -14.80
C LEU A 344 -12.36 -4.01 -15.75
N GLY A 345 -13.44 -3.27 -15.94
CA GLY A 345 -14.28 -3.41 -17.12
C GLY A 345 -13.46 -3.18 -18.40
N ALA A 346 -13.96 -3.60 -19.56
CA ALA A 346 -13.30 -3.30 -20.84
C ALA A 346 -13.40 -1.79 -21.12
N LYS A 347 -12.39 -1.03 -20.65
CA LYS A 347 -12.24 0.40 -20.91
C LYS A 347 -11.43 0.54 -22.19
N ILE A 348 -12.12 0.85 -23.28
CA ILE A 348 -11.50 1.09 -24.60
C ILE A 348 -12.12 2.34 -25.21
N GLY A 349 -11.33 3.40 -25.33
CA GLY A 349 -11.73 4.59 -26.09
C GLY A 349 -11.44 5.90 -25.38
N PHE A 350 -12.15 6.95 -25.79
CA PHE A 350 -12.02 8.30 -25.26
C PHE A 350 -13.15 8.65 -24.31
N THR A 351 -12.85 9.46 -23.30
CA THR A 351 -13.85 10.12 -22.46
C THR A 351 -13.68 11.63 -22.51
N ASP A 352 -14.80 12.32 -22.72
CA ASP A 352 -14.87 13.79 -22.80
C ASP A 352 -14.96 14.44 -21.41
N LYS A 353 -15.17 13.66 -20.34
CA LYS A 353 -15.43 14.19 -19.00
C LYS A 353 -14.17 14.59 -18.23
N GLY A 354 -12.99 14.18 -18.67
CA GLY A 354 -11.70 14.44 -17.99
C GLY A 354 -11.53 13.87 -16.58
N VAL A 355 -12.61 13.41 -15.95
CA VAL A 355 -12.63 12.76 -14.65
C VAL A 355 -12.22 11.30 -14.79
N SER A 356 -11.15 10.92 -14.10
CA SER A 356 -10.65 9.54 -14.08
C SER A 356 -10.51 9.08 -12.62
N PHE A 357 -11.51 8.32 -12.16
CA PHE A 357 -11.39 7.53 -10.93
C PHE A 357 -11.93 6.12 -11.17
N ASP A 358 -11.40 5.19 -10.40
CA ASP A 358 -11.63 3.76 -10.49
C ASP A 358 -12.37 3.27 -9.24
N PHE A 359 -13.14 2.19 -9.40
CA PHE A 359 -13.97 1.63 -8.35
C PHE A 359 -13.39 0.31 -7.85
N SER A 360 -13.35 0.18 -6.52
CA SER A 360 -13.04 -1.09 -5.85
C SER A 360 -14.31 -1.73 -5.25
N PRO A 361 -14.74 -2.91 -5.73
CA PRO A 361 -15.88 -3.62 -5.15
C PRO A 361 -15.61 -4.16 -3.75
N LYS A 362 -14.33 -4.34 -3.39
CA LYS A 362 -13.87 -4.74 -2.05
C LYS A 362 -12.79 -3.77 -1.59
N TYR A 363 -13.22 -2.66 -1.01
CA TYR A 363 -12.32 -1.70 -0.38
C TYR A 363 -11.93 -2.18 1.02
N ALA A 364 -10.64 -2.18 1.30
CA ALA A 364 -9.97 -2.53 2.53
C ALA A 364 -8.98 -1.41 2.90
N HIS A 365 -8.78 -1.22 4.19
CA HIS A 365 -7.77 -0.30 4.70
C HIS A 365 -6.41 -1.00 4.78
N SER A 366 -5.35 -0.19 4.70
CA SER A 366 -3.96 -0.67 4.63
C SER A 366 -3.54 -1.52 5.84
N TRP A 367 -4.22 -1.32 6.97
CA TRP A 367 -3.99 -2.07 8.21
C TRP A 367 -4.89 -3.29 8.36
N THR A 368 -6.00 -3.37 7.63
CA THR A 368 -7.01 -4.44 7.80
C THR A 368 -6.67 -5.71 7.04
N SER A 369 -5.93 -5.59 5.93
CA SER A 369 -5.70 -6.71 5.03
C SER A 369 -4.32 -6.61 4.39
N SER A 370 -3.59 -7.72 4.34
CA SER A 370 -2.37 -7.82 3.55
C SER A 370 -2.29 -9.14 2.82
N THR A 371 -1.71 -9.15 1.62
CA THR A 371 -1.53 -10.37 0.82
C THR A 371 -0.06 -10.79 0.83
N ALA A 372 0.20 -12.04 1.19
CA ALA A 372 1.52 -12.65 1.14
C ALA A 372 1.67 -13.49 -0.14
N VAL A 373 2.60 -13.11 -1.01
CA VAL A 373 2.88 -13.82 -2.27
C VAL A 373 4.19 -14.58 -2.15
N GLN A 374 4.14 -15.90 -2.41
CA GLN A 374 5.29 -16.80 -2.27
C GLN A 374 6.29 -16.67 -3.43
N ASP A 375 7.57 -16.47 -3.11
CA ASP A 375 8.62 -16.20 -4.11
C ASP A 375 9.26 -17.47 -4.72
N ASN A 376 9.06 -18.67 -4.15
CA ASN A 376 9.80 -19.88 -4.57
C ASN A 376 9.07 -20.76 -5.60
N SER A 377 9.85 -21.47 -6.43
CA SER A 377 9.43 -22.46 -7.45
C SER A 377 9.79 -23.90 -7.03
N GLY A 378 9.52 -24.27 -5.78
CA GLY A 378 9.81 -25.62 -5.28
C GLY A 378 8.74 -26.64 -5.65
N ASP A 379 9.13 -27.91 -5.78
CA ASP A 379 8.19 -29.02 -6.03
C ASP A 379 7.18 -29.16 -4.87
N SER A 380 5.90 -29.28 -5.24
CA SER A 380 4.83 -29.61 -4.30
C SER A 380 5.04 -31.02 -3.75
N TRP A 381 5.11 -31.15 -2.43
CA TRP A 381 5.24 -32.47 -1.78
C TRP A 381 3.90 -33.06 -1.34
N SER A 382 2.77 -32.38 -1.61
CA SER A 382 1.41 -32.88 -1.35
C SER A 382 1.16 -34.28 -1.95
N LYS A 383 1.92 -34.66 -2.98
CA LYS A 383 1.84 -35.94 -3.70
C LYS A 383 2.78 -37.04 -3.16
N GLN A 384 3.53 -36.78 -2.09
CA GLN A 384 4.39 -37.81 -1.49
C GLN A 384 3.55 -38.88 -0.78
N VAL A 385 3.85 -40.15 -1.06
CA VAL A 385 3.15 -41.31 -0.49
C VAL A 385 3.24 -41.28 1.04
N GLY A 386 2.10 -41.47 1.72
CA GLY A 386 2.01 -41.58 3.19
C GLY A 386 1.40 -40.38 3.93
N ILE A 387 1.03 -39.29 3.25
CA ILE A 387 0.45 -38.10 3.90
C ILE A 387 -1.01 -38.36 4.31
N ASN A 388 -1.36 -38.05 5.56
CA ASN A 388 -2.76 -37.98 6.01
C ASN A 388 -3.46 -36.81 5.28
N THR A 389 -4.49 -37.09 4.48
CA THR A 389 -5.16 -36.08 3.64
C THR A 389 -5.87 -34.99 4.43
N ASP A 390 -6.35 -35.29 5.63
CA ASP A 390 -7.12 -34.38 6.48
C ASP A 390 -6.22 -33.49 7.35
N GLN A 391 -5.01 -33.96 7.64
CA GLN A 391 -3.97 -33.22 8.36
C GLN A 391 -2.61 -33.53 7.76
N ALA A 392 -2.36 -32.93 6.60
CA ALA A 392 -1.19 -33.19 5.77
C ALA A 392 0.06 -32.47 6.28
N ALA A 393 -0.11 -31.22 6.71
CA ALA A 393 0.97 -30.35 7.11
C ALA A 393 0.59 -29.41 8.25
N PHE A 394 1.61 -28.86 8.89
CA PHE A 394 1.51 -27.70 9.75
C PHE A 394 2.18 -26.51 9.10
N LEU A 395 1.48 -25.37 9.12
CA LEU A 395 1.96 -24.08 8.69
C LEU A 395 2.49 -23.30 9.90
N ASN A 396 3.69 -22.76 9.74
CA ASN A 396 4.23 -21.70 10.58
C ASN A 396 4.56 -20.49 9.69
N ALA A 397 4.41 -19.29 10.24
CA ALA A 397 4.74 -18.07 9.54
C ALA A 397 5.59 -17.15 10.40
N ASN A 398 6.46 -16.41 9.71
CA ASN A 398 7.16 -15.29 10.29
C ASN A 398 6.43 -14.01 9.91
N VAL A 399 5.99 -13.26 10.92
CA VAL A 399 5.21 -12.05 10.75
C VAL A 399 5.91 -10.83 11.33
N ARG A 400 5.52 -9.66 10.85
CA ARG A 400 5.97 -8.37 11.34
C ARG A 400 4.79 -7.41 11.37
N TYR A 401 4.66 -6.65 12.45
CA TYR A 401 3.66 -5.59 12.52
C TYR A 401 4.20 -4.34 11.84
N TYR A 402 3.33 -3.55 11.23
CA TYR A 402 3.66 -2.26 10.65
C TYR A 402 2.63 -1.21 11.09
N ASN A 403 3.02 0.06 11.13
CA ASN A 403 2.11 1.17 11.37
C ASN A 403 2.19 2.18 10.23
N MET A 404 1.12 2.33 9.45
CA MET A 404 1.03 3.21 8.28
C MET A 404 0.38 4.57 8.58
N GLY A 405 0.01 4.79 9.84
CA GLY A 405 -0.73 5.96 10.27
C GLY A 405 0.16 7.17 10.58
N THR A 406 -0.32 8.00 11.49
CA THR A 406 0.35 9.24 11.96
C THR A 406 0.72 9.21 13.44
N ALA A 407 0.12 8.34 14.26
CA ALA A 407 0.38 8.27 15.70
C ALA A 407 1.07 6.95 16.12
N PRO A 408 1.96 6.99 17.12
CA PRO A 408 2.51 5.78 17.72
C PRO A 408 1.44 5.03 18.50
N ILE A 409 1.61 3.71 18.60
CA ILE A 409 0.81 2.86 19.49
C ILE A 409 1.74 2.11 20.45
N TYR A 410 1.30 1.98 21.70
CA TYR A 410 2.04 1.30 22.77
C TYR A 410 1.29 0.02 23.17
N GLU A 411 2.02 -0.97 23.69
CA GLU A 411 1.42 -2.25 24.12
C GLU A 411 0.56 -2.91 23.02
N VAL A 412 1.06 -2.90 21.78
CA VAL A 412 0.35 -3.32 20.56
C VAL A 412 0.04 -4.80 20.60
N ARG A 413 -1.25 -5.14 20.43
CA ARG A 413 -1.76 -6.52 20.46
C ARG A 413 -2.75 -6.74 19.30
N PRO A 414 -2.26 -7.09 18.10
CA PRO A 414 -3.14 -7.38 16.97
C PRO A 414 -3.84 -8.74 17.12
N THR A 415 -5.01 -8.86 16.51
CA THR A 415 -5.67 -10.14 16.19
C THR A 415 -5.77 -10.27 14.68
N THR A 416 -5.26 -11.36 14.12
CA THR A 416 -5.13 -11.55 12.68
C THR A 416 -5.64 -12.91 12.24
N ASN A 417 -6.47 -12.93 11.21
CA ASN A 417 -6.95 -14.12 10.53
C ASN A 417 -6.04 -14.47 9.34
N PHE A 418 -5.78 -15.75 9.13
CA PHE A 418 -5.06 -16.28 7.98
C PHE A 418 -6.09 -16.89 7.03
N ILE A 419 -6.18 -16.40 5.80
CA ILE A 419 -7.27 -16.75 4.87
C ILE A 419 -6.68 -17.12 3.51
N LEU A 420 -7.23 -18.14 2.86
CA LEU A 420 -6.98 -18.42 1.45
C LEU A 420 -7.78 -17.45 0.58
N LYS A 421 -7.10 -16.61 -0.20
CA LYS A 421 -7.68 -15.45 -0.88
C LYS A 421 -8.82 -15.80 -1.85
N ASN A 422 -8.65 -16.79 -2.71
CA ASN A 422 -9.58 -17.05 -3.80
C ASN A 422 -10.81 -17.84 -3.31
N THR A 423 -10.59 -18.80 -2.43
CA THR A 423 -11.65 -19.60 -1.79
C THR A 423 -12.31 -18.92 -0.58
N ASN A 424 -11.72 -17.83 -0.07
CA ASN A 424 -12.16 -17.11 1.14
C ASN A 424 -12.27 -18.02 2.39
N GLN A 425 -11.40 -19.03 2.50
CA GLN A 425 -11.41 -19.99 3.60
C GLN A 425 -10.45 -19.57 4.72
N SER A 426 -10.96 -19.45 5.95
CA SER A 426 -10.12 -19.20 7.13
C SER A 426 -9.32 -20.44 7.54
N LEU A 427 -8.02 -20.25 7.77
CA LEU A 427 -7.07 -21.25 8.23
C LEU A 427 -6.86 -21.16 9.76
N ALA A 428 -6.72 -19.95 10.30
CA ALA A 428 -6.49 -19.71 11.71
C ALA A 428 -6.78 -18.25 12.10
N THR A 429 -7.12 -18.04 13.38
CA THR A 429 -7.18 -16.72 14.01
C THR A 429 -6.14 -16.67 15.13
N ILE A 430 -5.25 -15.68 15.09
CA ILE A 430 -4.16 -15.52 16.05
C ILE A 430 -4.30 -14.18 16.76
N LYS A 431 -4.39 -14.23 18.10
CA LYS A 431 -4.31 -13.05 18.97
C LYS A 431 -2.92 -12.99 19.58
N ALA A 432 -2.32 -11.79 19.59
CA ALA A 432 -0.99 -11.58 20.17
C ALA A 432 -0.94 -11.98 21.65
N GLY A 433 -0.09 -12.98 21.97
CA GLY A 433 0.24 -13.40 23.33
C GLY A 433 1.34 -12.54 23.97
N PRO A 434 1.74 -12.84 25.23
CA PRO A 434 2.71 -12.03 25.99
C PRO A 434 4.06 -11.81 25.29
N ASN A 435 4.58 -12.82 24.59
CA ASN A 435 5.85 -12.73 23.86
C ASN A 435 5.73 -12.05 22.48
N GLN A 436 4.52 -11.62 22.10
CA GLN A 436 4.20 -11.00 20.80
C GLN A 436 3.75 -9.55 20.95
N ILE A 437 3.72 -9.02 22.18
CA ILE A 437 3.34 -7.63 22.44
C ILE A 437 4.43 -6.72 21.88
N GLY A 438 4.03 -5.73 21.08
CA GLY A 438 4.91 -4.63 20.69
C GLY A 438 4.84 -3.51 21.72
N ASN A 439 5.88 -3.33 22.54
CA ASN A 439 5.87 -2.26 23.56
C ASN A 439 5.63 -0.88 22.95
N SER A 440 6.18 -0.64 21.76
CA SER A 440 5.97 0.59 20.99
C SER A 440 6.13 0.33 19.50
N LEU A 441 5.27 0.96 18.70
CA LEU A 441 5.34 0.94 17.25
C LEU A 441 5.02 2.34 16.70
N SER A 442 6.08 3.04 16.28
CA SER A 442 6.00 4.38 15.69
C SER A 442 5.39 4.33 14.28
N PRO A 443 4.83 5.44 13.77
CA PRO A 443 4.34 5.51 12.41
C PRO A 443 5.47 5.44 11.38
N GLY A 444 5.28 4.63 10.34
CA GLY A 444 6.27 4.28 9.32
C GLY A 444 7.24 3.17 9.74
N ASP A 445 7.22 2.74 11.01
CA ASP A 445 8.09 1.69 11.53
C ASP A 445 7.40 0.32 11.53
N THR A 446 8.20 -0.70 11.87
CA THR A 446 7.75 -2.08 12.03
C THR A 446 8.13 -2.65 13.40
N TYR A 447 7.38 -3.64 13.88
CA TYR A 447 7.72 -4.43 15.07
C TYR A 447 7.86 -5.93 14.74
N PRO A 448 9.01 -6.56 15.05
CA PRO A 448 10.27 -5.95 15.48
C PRO A 448 10.82 -4.97 14.42
N LYS A 449 11.82 -4.15 14.77
CA LYS A 449 12.36 -3.14 13.84
C LYS A 449 12.93 -3.81 12.57
N GLN A 450 12.89 -3.10 11.45
CA GLN A 450 13.50 -3.58 10.21
C GLN A 450 14.99 -3.90 10.44
N GLY A 451 15.46 -5.02 9.89
CA GLY A 451 16.80 -5.56 10.16
C GLY A 451 16.88 -6.51 11.36
N GLN A 452 15.86 -6.57 12.21
CA GLN A 452 15.73 -7.59 13.26
C GLN A 452 14.93 -8.79 12.77
N ALA A 453 15.15 -9.96 13.39
CA ALA A 453 14.39 -11.17 13.08
C ALA A 453 12.87 -10.94 13.33
N PRO A 454 12.00 -11.43 12.43
CA PRO A 454 10.53 -11.32 12.57
C PRO A 454 9.99 -12.20 13.71
N ILE A 455 8.72 -11.99 14.07
CA ILE A 455 8.00 -12.81 15.06
C ILE A 455 7.67 -14.16 14.43
N SER A 456 8.11 -15.25 15.06
CA SER A 456 7.74 -16.62 14.68
C SER A 456 6.52 -17.06 15.48
N LEU A 457 5.46 -17.49 14.80
CA LEU A 457 4.16 -17.82 15.44
C LEU A 457 4.18 -19.11 16.27
N ASP A 458 5.09 -20.04 15.97
CA ASP A 458 5.28 -21.30 16.69
C ASP A 458 5.86 -21.12 18.12
N LYS A 459 6.56 -20.01 18.38
CA LYS A 459 7.20 -19.71 19.68
C LYS A 459 6.46 -18.68 20.52
N ALA A 460 5.22 -18.38 20.13
CA ALA A 460 4.60 -17.11 20.45
C ALA A 460 3.54 -17.15 21.57
N ASN A 461 3.11 -18.34 21.98
CA ASN A 461 2.19 -18.55 23.12
C ASN A 461 2.90 -19.26 24.31
N GLU A 462 2.40 -19.02 25.53
CA GLU A 462 2.93 -19.62 26.77
C GLU A 462 2.70 -21.15 26.86
N SER A 463 1.80 -21.69 26.04
CA SER A 463 1.36 -23.09 26.01
C SER A 463 2.05 -23.96 24.95
N GLY A 464 2.88 -23.39 24.07
CA GLY A 464 3.60 -24.11 23.02
C GLY A 464 2.80 -24.27 21.72
N THR A 465 3.31 -23.69 20.63
CA THR A 465 2.92 -23.82 19.21
C THR A 465 1.44 -23.66 18.86
N THR A 466 1.08 -22.53 18.23
CA THR A 466 -0.11 -22.48 17.35
C THR A 466 0.21 -23.27 16.08
N LYS A 467 -0.08 -24.57 16.06
CA LYS A 467 0.08 -25.41 14.87
C LYS A 467 -1.12 -25.18 13.94
N ILE A 468 -0.93 -24.40 12.87
CA ILE A 468 -1.97 -24.20 11.86
C ILE A 468 -2.00 -25.44 10.96
N SER A 469 -3.01 -26.28 11.12
CA SER A 469 -3.16 -27.52 10.35
C SER A 469 -3.67 -27.25 8.93
N LEU A 470 -3.12 -27.94 7.94
CA LEU A 470 -3.55 -27.87 6.54
C LEU A 470 -3.94 -29.25 6.02
N THR A 471 -5.02 -29.32 5.24
CA THR A 471 -5.35 -30.50 4.42
C THR A 471 -4.41 -30.62 3.22
N ALA A 472 -4.36 -31.79 2.58
CA ALA A 472 -3.54 -31.98 1.38
C ALA A 472 -3.93 -31.01 0.25
N ASN A 473 -5.24 -30.76 0.08
CA ASN A 473 -5.75 -29.83 -0.94
C ASN A 473 -5.33 -28.39 -0.67
N GLN A 474 -5.40 -27.94 0.59
CA GLN A 474 -4.96 -26.60 0.99
C GLN A 474 -3.46 -26.43 0.78
N LEU A 475 -2.67 -27.40 1.22
CA LEU A 475 -1.22 -27.41 1.02
C LEU A 475 -0.84 -27.32 -0.46
N ASP A 476 -1.46 -28.16 -1.30
CA ASP A 476 -1.21 -28.18 -2.74
C ASP A 476 -1.62 -26.85 -3.41
N SER A 477 -2.76 -26.28 -3.01
CA SER A 477 -3.22 -24.99 -3.56
C SER A 477 -2.26 -23.84 -3.26
N ILE A 478 -1.69 -23.78 -2.05
CA ILE A 478 -0.71 -22.77 -1.65
C ILE A 478 0.62 -23.00 -2.38
N GLN A 479 1.15 -24.23 -2.38
CA GLN A 479 2.45 -24.55 -2.99
C GLN A 479 2.45 -24.44 -4.51
N SER A 480 1.31 -24.72 -5.16
CA SER A 480 1.11 -24.49 -6.60
C SER A 480 0.92 -23.01 -6.95
N LYS A 481 0.92 -22.08 -5.97
CA LYS A 481 0.59 -20.66 -6.15
C LYS A 481 -0.78 -20.40 -6.77
N SER A 482 -1.69 -21.38 -6.69
CA SER A 482 -3.07 -21.22 -7.16
C SER A 482 -3.97 -20.59 -6.10
N GLU A 483 -3.49 -20.55 -4.86
CA GLU A 483 -4.01 -19.75 -3.75
C GLU A 483 -2.89 -18.89 -3.15
N THR A 484 -3.25 -17.71 -2.66
CA THR A 484 -2.37 -16.85 -1.86
C THR A 484 -2.94 -16.69 -0.46
N ILE A 485 -2.09 -16.50 0.54
CA ILE A 485 -2.55 -16.29 1.91
C ILE A 485 -2.72 -14.79 2.16
N ASN A 486 -3.93 -14.40 2.53
CA ASN A 486 -4.24 -13.09 3.08
C ASN A 486 -4.15 -13.13 4.60
N LEU A 487 -3.62 -12.05 5.17
CA LEU A 487 -3.68 -11.77 6.60
C LEU A 487 -4.71 -10.66 6.81
N GLU A 488 -5.77 -10.93 7.55
CA GLU A 488 -6.79 -9.94 7.90
C GLU A 488 -6.67 -9.57 9.37
N THR A 489 -6.17 -8.37 9.65
CA THR A 489 -6.08 -7.84 11.01
C THR A 489 -7.41 -7.20 11.38
N THR A 490 -8.19 -7.89 12.21
CA THR A 490 -9.55 -7.46 12.58
C THR A 490 -9.56 -6.38 13.65
N GLN A 491 -8.57 -6.41 14.54
CA GLN A 491 -8.42 -5.45 15.63
C GLN A 491 -6.96 -5.33 16.03
N SER A 492 -6.56 -4.12 16.40
CA SER A 492 -5.21 -3.82 16.88
C SER A 492 -5.30 -2.99 18.17
N SER A 493 -5.53 -3.67 19.28
CA SER A 493 -5.61 -3.00 20.59
C SER A 493 -4.23 -2.45 21.01
N GLY A 494 -4.25 -1.38 21.79
CA GLY A 494 -3.06 -0.72 22.31
C GLY A 494 -3.36 0.66 22.87
N GLN A 495 -2.34 1.26 23.49
CA GLN A 495 -2.44 2.51 24.22
C GLN A 495 -1.95 3.70 23.42
N TYR A 496 -2.53 4.88 23.66
CA TYR A 496 -1.99 6.17 23.23
C TYR A 496 -1.19 6.82 24.37
N GLY A 497 -0.29 7.73 24.00
CA GLY A 497 0.52 8.49 24.95
C GLY A 497 0.12 9.96 25.01
N ILE A 498 0.18 10.53 26.20
CA ILE A 498 0.07 11.98 26.44
C ILE A 498 1.33 12.49 27.14
N LEU A 499 1.64 13.77 27.00
CA LEU A 499 2.73 14.38 27.76
C LEU A 499 2.20 14.90 29.10
N ASP A 500 2.91 14.63 30.19
CA ASP A 500 2.63 15.16 31.51
C ASP A 500 2.89 16.68 31.53
N PRO A 501 1.89 17.52 31.89
CA PRO A 501 2.03 18.97 31.94
C PRO A 501 3.18 19.50 32.83
N VAL A 502 3.59 18.75 33.85
CA VAL A 502 4.56 19.19 34.86
C VAL A 502 6.00 18.93 34.46
N ASN A 503 6.26 17.80 33.81
CA ASN A 503 7.63 17.33 33.52
C ASN A 503 7.86 16.98 32.04
N GLY A 504 6.83 17.02 31.20
CA GLY A 504 6.90 16.69 29.77
C GLY A 504 7.10 15.21 29.48
N ASN A 505 7.06 14.33 30.48
CA ASN A 505 7.25 12.90 30.29
C ASN A 505 6.05 12.28 29.57
N LEU A 506 6.35 11.28 28.74
CA LEU A 506 5.32 10.46 28.12
C LEU A 506 4.63 9.58 29.17
N VAL A 507 3.30 9.67 29.24
CA VAL A 507 2.45 8.86 30.10
C VAL A 507 1.52 7.99 29.27
N THR A 508 1.57 6.69 29.51
CA THR A 508 0.70 5.65 28.93
C THR A 508 0.16 4.78 30.07
N ASP A 509 -1.12 4.40 30.01
CA ASP A 509 -1.70 3.45 30.96
C ASP A 509 -2.95 2.77 30.37
N SER A 510 -3.54 1.85 31.13
CA SER A 510 -4.69 1.05 30.70
C SER A 510 -5.96 1.87 30.43
N SER A 511 -6.08 3.10 30.92
CA SER A 511 -7.21 3.99 30.60
C SER A 511 -7.07 4.67 29.23
N LYS A 512 -5.86 4.72 28.67
CA LYS A 512 -5.54 5.43 27.42
C LYS A 512 -5.62 4.50 26.21
N GLN A 513 -6.79 3.92 25.93
CA GLN A 513 -6.96 2.96 24.83
C GLN A 513 -7.30 3.63 23.50
N TRP A 514 -6.67 3.19 22.41
CA TRP A 514 -6.98 3.67 21.06
C TRP A 514 -8.35 3.20 20.56
N ASP A 515 -8.87 2.06 21.01
CA ASP A 515 -10.03 1.41 20.38
C ASP A 515 -11.28 2.30 20.32
N TYR A 516 -11.60 2.99 21.42
CA TYR A 516 -12.73 3.93 21.48
C TYR A 516 -12.48 5.19 20.65
N ILE A 517 -11.24 5.70 20.67
CA ILE A 517 -10.85 6.91 19.96
C ILE A 517 -10.89 6.70 18.45
N ARG A 518 -10.36 5.58 17.97
CA ARG A 518 -10.39 5.23 16.54
C ARG A 518 -11.80 5.12 15.99
N SER A 519 -12.72 4.51 16.76
CA SER A 519 -14.13 4.42 16.36
C SER A 519 -14.77 5.80 16.15
N ASN A 520 -14.42 6.78 16.98
CA ASN A 520 -14.90 8.16 16.82
C ASN A 520 -14.25 8.84 15.60
N ILE A 521 -12.93 8.69 15.42
CA ILE A 521 -12.21 9.23 14.26
C ILE A 521 -12.81 8.67 12.96
N ASP A 522 -13.03 7.36 12.88
CA ASP A 522 -13.58 6.71 11.68
C ASP A 522 -14.99 7.21 11.33
N ALA A 523 -15.79 7.61 12.33
CA ALA A 523 -17.12 8.15 12.13
C ALA A 523 -17.13 9.64 11.70
N THR A 524 -16.10 10.42 12.04
CA THR A 524 -16.03 11.87 11.82
C THR A 524 -15.03 12.30 10.74
N SER A 525 -14.36 11.34 10.10
CA SER A 525 -13.33 11.58 9.08
C SER A 525 -13.62 10.84 7.78
N GLY A 526 -12.90 11.22 6.72
CA GLY A 526 -12.68 10.37 5.54
C GLY A 526 -11.26 9.77 5.56
N SER A 527 -11.06 8.67 4.83
CA SER A 527 -9.79 7.95 4.71
C SER A 527 -9.09 8.25 3.39
N LEU A 528 -7.80 8.55 3.48
CA LEU A 528 -6.89 8.72 2.34
C LEU A 528 -5.76 7.70 2.45
N ILE A 529 -5.55 6.91 1.41
CA ILE A 529 -4.41 5.99 1.29
C ILE A 529 -3.51 6.49 0.16
N LEU A 530 -2.19 6.52 0.36
CA LEU A 530 -1.21 6.76 -0.70
C LEU A 530 -0.33 5.52 -0.87
N GLU A 531 -0.27 5.00 -2.09
CA GLU A 531 0.57 3.85 -2.46
C GLU A 531 1.58 4.28 -3.53
N THR A 532 2.87 4.31 -3.16
CA THR A 532 3.96 4.72 -4.06
C THR A 532 4.67 3.54 -4.73
N GLY A 533 4.35 2.30 -4.31
CA GLY A 533 5.09 1.08 -4.63
C GLY A 533 6.20 0.75 -3.63
N ASN A 534 6.84 1.74 -3.00
CA ASN A 534 7.84 1.51 -1.93
C ASN A 534 7.29 1.69 -0.52
N GLU A 535 6.23 2.48 -0.39
CA GLU A 535 5.53 2.70 0.87
C GLU A 535 4.02 2.85 0.66
N THR A 536 3.28 2.51 1.71
CA THR A 536 1.84 2.70 1.82
C THR A 536 1.59 3.53 3.06
N LEU A 537 0.82 4.60 2.91
CA LEU A 537 0.45 5.51 3.99
C LEU A 537 -1.06 5.59 4.09
N GLU A 538 -1.59 5.66 5.31
CA GLU A 538 -3.03 5.88 5.52
C GLU A 538 -3.25 7.04 6.48
N ARG A 539 -4.17 7.92 6.12
CA ARG A 539 -4.49 9.16 6.84
C ARG A 539 -5.99 9.27 7.03
N ARG A 540 -6.38 9.92 8.13
CA ARG A 540 -7.76 10.25 8.46
C ARG A 540 -7.86 11.77 8.53
N VAL A 541 -8.79 12.34 7.76
CA VAL A 541 -8.99 13.80 7.71
C VAL A 541 -10.41 14.11 8.16
N ALA A 542 -10.55 14.94 9.18
CA ALA A 542 -11.83 15.41 9.69
C ALA A 542 -12.61 16.11 8.58
N ALA A 543 -13.90 15.85 8.52
CA ALA A 543 -14.78 16.45 7.52
C ALA A 543 -16.08 16.88 8.18
N ARG A 544 -16.72 17.89 7.62
CA ARG A 544 -18.01 18.40 8.11
C ARG A 544 -19.13 17.38 7.92
N ASP A 545 -20.00 17.25 8.91
CA ASP A 545 -21.31 16.63 8.79
C ASP A 545 -22.30 17.63 8.22
N VAL A 546 -22.57 17.51 6.92
CA VAL A 546 -23.51 18.38 6.19
C VAL A 546 -24.95 18.30 6.72
N ASN A 547 -25.31 17.27 7.50
CA ASN A 547 -26.64 17.13 8.09
C ASN A 547 -26.74 17.73 9.49
N ASN A 548 -25.62 18.17 10.07
CA ASN A 548 -25.58 18.83 11.36
C ASN A 548 -25.20 20.31 11.21
N PRO A 549 -26.16 21.25 11.31
CA PRO A 549 -25.85 22.67 11.18
C PRO A 549 -24.93 23.20 12.29
N GLU A 550 -24.86 22.52 13.44
CA GLU A 550 -23.97 22.84 14.56
C GLU A 550 -22.54 22.31 14.35
N ASP A 551 -22.32 21.43 13.36
CA ASP A 551 -20.96 21.06 12.99
C ASP A 551 -20.31 22.17 12.15
N LYS A 552 -19.34 22.85 12.76
CA LYS A 552 -18.53 23.91 12.15
C LYS A 552 -17.14 23.44 11.74
N THR A 553 -16.92 22.14 11.64
CA THR A 553 -15.69 21.60 11.02
C THR A 553 -15.50 22.24 9.64
N PRO A 554 -14.32 22.81 9.34
CA PRO A 554 -14.04 23.44 8.05
C PRO A 554 -14.38 22.51 6.87
N GLU A 555 -15.05 23.06 5.87
CA GLU A 555 -15.28 22.36 4.60
C GLU A 555 -14.06 22.54 3.70
N ILE A 556 -13.48 21.43 3.24
CA ILE A 556 -12.28 21.42 2.40
C ILE A 556 -12.49 20.57 1.15
N THR A 557 -11.69 20.84 0.12
CA THR A 557 -11.70 20.03 -1.10
C THR A 557 -10.92 18.72 -0.94
N VAL A 558 -11.09 17.78 -1.87
CA VAL A 558 -10.26 16.56 -1.96
C VAL A 558 -8.78 16.94 -2.11
N GLN A 559 -8.45 17.95 -2.93
CA GLN A 559 -7.06 18.43 -3.08
C GLN A 559 -6.48 18.93 -1.75
N GLU A 560 -7.22 19.74 -1.01
CA GLU A 560 -6.77 20.27 0.29
C GLU A 560 -6.61 19.15 1.33
N ALA A 561 -7.53 18.17 1.35
CA ALA A 561 -7.44 17.01 2.21
C ALA A 561 -6.17 16.19 1.91
N ILE A 562 -5.86 15.93 0.63
CA ILE A 562 -4.63 15.24 0.19
C ILE A 562 -3.39 16.03 0.62
N LYS A 563 -3.38 17.35 0.36
CA LYS A 563 -2.26 18.24 0.70
C LYS A 563 -1.95 18.21 2.20
N LYS A 564 -2.99 18.33 3.04
CA LYS A 564 -2.87 18.27 4.50
C LYS A 564 -2.45 16.89 4.99
N ALA A 565 -3.10 15.83 4.50
CA ALA A 565 -2.90 14.45 4.94
C ALA A 565 -1.47 13.93 4.74
N PHE A 566 -0.87 14.23 3.58
CA PHE A 566 0.47 13.72 3.22
C PHE A 566 1.57 14.76 3.32
N GLY A 567 1.24 15.98 3.77
CA GLY A 567 2.18 17.11 3.80
C GLY A 567 2.73 17.45 2.42
N ALA A 568 1.89 17.33 1.39
CA ALA A 568 2.30 17.52 0.00
C ALA A 568 2.75 18.98 -0.25
N ILE A 569 3.74 19.13 -1.12
CA ILE A 569 4.20 20.43 -1.59
C ILE A 569 3.48 20.80 -2.88
N GLU A 570 3.17 22.08 -3.03
CA GLU A 570 2.52 22.59 -4.23
C GLU A 570 3.53 23.40 -5.04
N LYS A 571 3.70 23.04 -6.32
CA LYS A 571 4.58 23.74 -7.27
C LYS A 571 3.79 23.98 -8.55
N GLU A 572 3.73 25.22 -9.01
CA GLU A 572 2.98 25.61 -10.21
C GLU A 572 1.52 25.08 -10.23
N GLY A 573 0.86 25.01 -9.06
CA GLY A 573 -0.52 24.51 -8.92
C GLY A 573 -0.66 22.99 -8.87
N GLN A 574 0.45 22.23 -8.91
CA GLN A 574 0.46 20.77 -8.86
C GLN A 574 1.00 20.26 -7.53
N LEU A 575 0.39 19.18 -7.03
CA LEU A 575 0.80 18.54 -5.76
C LEU A 575 1.87 17.48 -5.98
N TYR A 576 2.88 17.51 -5.12
CA TYR A 576 3.96 16.52 -5.07
C TYR A 576 4.13 15.99 -3.65
N TYR A 577 4.38 14.69 -3.55
CA TYR A 577 4.76 13.99 -2.34
C TYR A 577 6.26 13.70 -2.36
N ILE A 578 6.95 13.86 -1.22
CA ILE A 578 8.35 13.47 -1.07
C ILE A 578 8.37 12.11 -0.36
N GLU A 579 8.79 11.07 -1.08
CA GLU A 579 8.90 9.72 -0.54
C GLU A 579 9.92 9.64 0.59
N GLN A 580 9.53 9.11 1.76
CA GLN A 580 10.37 9.18 2.97
C GLN A 580 11.66 8.37 2.83
N LYS A 581 11.60 7.22 2.14
CA LYS A 581 12.74 6.30 1.99
C LYS A 581 13.78 6.78 0.97
N THR A 582 13.34 7.35 -0.14
CA THR A 582 14.23 7.67 -1.27
C THR A 582 14.47 9.17 -1.44
N GLY A 583 13.62 10.02 -0.85
CA GLY A 583 13.62 11.47 -1.08
C GLY A 583 13.11 11.86 -2.47
N ARG A 584 12.56 10.93 -3.24
CA ARG A 584 12.04 11.18 -4.59
C ARG A 584 10.75 12.00 -4.51
N GLU A 585 10.65 13.02 -5.37
CA GLU A 585 9.40 13.74 -5.60
C GLU A 585 8.49 12.93 -6.51
N ILE A 586 7.26 12.67 -6.05
CA ILE A 586 6.23 11.92 -6.74
C ILE A 586 5.05 12.87 -7.01
N PRO A 587 4.67 13.11 -8.27
CA PRO A 587 3.47 13.87 -8.57
C PRO A 587 2.23 13.11 -8.09
N ILE A 588 1.36 13.81 -7.36
CA ILE A 588 0.12 13.26 -6.79
C ILE A 588 -1.07 14.17 -7.14
N HIS A 589 -1.04 14.79 -8.32
CA HIS A 589 -2.18 15.49 -8.90
C HIS A 589 -3.01 14.54 -9.79
N GLU A 590 -4.28 14.86 -10.03
CA GLU A 590 -5.27 13.96 -10.66
C GLU A 590 -4.79 13.30 -11.96
N ASN A 591 -4.08 14.04 -12.83
CA ASN A 591 -3.60 13.49 -14.11
C ASN A 591 -2.36 12.56 -14.00
N ALA A 592 -1.63 12.62 -12.88
CA ALA A 592 -0.44 11.80 -12.67
C ALA A 592 -0.69 10.56 -11.79
N ILE A 593 -1.89 10.42 -11.23
CA ILE A 593 -2.22 9.38 -10.25
C ILE A 593 -3.56 8.72 -10.54
N ASN A 594 -3.71 7.48 -10.09
CA ASN A 594 -5.00 6.81 -10.17
C ASN A 594 -5.74 6.95 -8.84
N ILE A 595 -6.95 7.46 -8.91
CA ILE A 595 -7.82 7.60 -7.75
C ILE A 595 -8.71 6.36 -7.71
N VAL A 596 -8.63 5.56 -6.65
CA VAL A 596 -9.47 4.39 -6.43
C VAL A 596 -10.38 4.63 -5.23
N VAL A 597 -11.69 4.41 -5.40
CA VAL A 597 -12.69 4.70 -4.37
C VAL A 597 -13.62 3.52 -4.10
N ASP A 598 -14.28 3.55 -2.95
CA ASP A 598 -15.37 2.62 -2.63
C ASP A 598 -16.70 3.03 -3.28
N ALA A 599 -17.73 2.18 -3.13
CA ALA A 599 -19.03 2.38 -3.79
C ALA A 599 -19.73 3.67 -3.31
N LYS A 600 -19.64 3.96 -2.01
CA LYS A 600 -20.30 5.12 -1.40
C LYS A 600 -19.66 6.42 -1.88
N THR A 601 -18.34 6.46 -1.93
CA THR A 601 -17.55 7.60 -2.40
C THR A 601 -17.77 7.82 -3.89
N GLN A 602 -17.80 6.77 -4.71
CA GLN A 602 -18.15 6.86 -6.14
C GLN A 602 -19.52 7.52 -6.33
N GLN A 603 -20.55 7.09 -5.60
CA GLN A 603 -21.88 7.67 -5.69
C GLN A 603 -21.88 9.16 -5.35
N GLU A 604 -21.15 9.54 -4.30
CA GLU A 604 -21.04 10.94 -3.87
C GLU A 604 -20.24 11.80 -4.87
N PHE A 605 -19.14 11.29 -5.43
CA PHE A 605 -18.40 11.98 -6.48
C PHE A 605 -19.24 12.19 -7.72
N ASN A 606 -19.95 11.15 -8.19
CA ASN A 606 -20.86 11.26 -9.33
C ASN A 606 -21.96 12.30 -9.08
N LYS A 607 -22.51 12.37 -7.85
CA LYS A 607 -23.50 13.37 -7.47
C LYS A 607 -22.93 14.79 -7.52
N GLN A 608 -21.74 15.02 -6.98
CA GLN A 608 -21.11 16.35 -7.01
C GLN A 608 -20.71 16.77 -8.44
N LEU A 609 -20.19 15.85 -9.25
CA LEU A 609 -19.84 16.10 -10.64
C LEU A 609 -21.05 16.38 -11.54
N GLN A 610 -22.22 15.79 -11.24
CA GLN A 610 -23.46 16.16 -11.92
C GLN A 610 -23.87 17.61 -11.62
N GLN A 611 -23.58 18.10 -10.42
CA GLN A 611 -23.84 19.49 -10.02
C GLN A 611 -22.78 20.45 -10.58
N PHE A 612 -21.55 19.99 -10.74
CA PHE A 612 -20.41 20.77 -11.20
C PHE A 612 -19.63 20.03 -12.31
N PRO A 613 -20.16 19.97 -13.54
CA PRO A 613 -19.63 19.11 -14.61
C PRO A 613 -18.24 19.51 -15.12
N ASN A 614 -17.79 20.74 -14.83
CA ASN A 614 -16.49 21.27 -15.27
C ASN A 614 -15.41 21.19 -14.18
N LYS A 615 -15.69 20.54 -13.06
CA LYS A 615 -14.76 20.38 -11.94
C LYS A 615 -14.05 19.04 -11.99
N SER A 616 -12.80 19.02 -11.55
CA SER A 616 -12.02 17.81 -11.35
C SER A 616 -12.44 17.10 -10.05
N VAL A 617 -12.00 15.86 -9.82
CA VAL A 617 -12.20 15.18 -8.53
C VAL A 617 -11.56 15.96 -7.40
N TYR A 618 -10.43 16.60 -7.68
CA TYR A 618 -9.66 17.37 -6.71
C TYR A 618 -10.41 18.62 -6.22
N ASP A 619 -11.33 19.16 -7.03
CA ASP A 619 -12.17 20.31 -6.71
C ASP A 619 -13.46 19.98 -5.95
N LEU A 620 -13.74 18.68 -5.74
CA LEU A 620 -14.93 18.22 -5.04
C LEU A 620 -14.79 18.40 -3.52
N THR A 621 -15.90 18.59 -2.83
CA THR A 621 -15.93 18.68 -1.37
C THR A 621 -15.64 17.30 -0.76
N PHE A 622 -14.66 17.25 0.15
CA PHE A 622 -14.32 16.06 0.92
C PHE A 622 -15.31 15.87 2.09
N LYS A 623 -15.85 14.67 2.27
CA LYS A 623 -16.93 14.37 3.24
C LYS A 623 -16.60 13.19 4.15
N ARG A 624 -17.27 13.14 5.31
CA ARG A 624 -17.18 12.04 6.27
C ARG A 624 -17.48 10.69 5.61
N GLY A 625 -16.69 9.68 5.95
CA GLY A 625 -16.83 8.32 5.45
C GLY A 625 -16.50 8.14 3.96
N MET A 626 -15.86 9.12 3.31
CA MET A 626 -15.23 8.90 2.01
C MET A 626 -13.97 8.04 2.17
N ASN A 627 -13.73 7.16 1.21
CA ASN A 627 -12.57 6.27 1.16
C ASN A 627 -11.89 6.40 -0.19
N ILE A 628 -10.67 6.93 -0.20
CA ILE A 628 -9.94 7.27 -1.41
C ILE A 628 -8.51 6.73 -1.30
N THR A 629 -8.10 5.97 -2.31
CA THR A 629 -6.72 5.51 -2.50
C THR A 629 -6.10 6.23 -3.68
N LEU A 630 -4.93 6.82 -3.47
CA LEU A 630 -4.05 7.41 -4.47
C LEU A 630 -3.00 6.37 -4.85
N HIS A 631 -3.16 5.77 -6.02
CA HIS A 631 -2.31 4.70 -6.52
C HIS A 631 -1.37 5.23 -7.60
N VAL A 632 -0.08 5.31 -7.26
CA VAL A 632 0.96 5.87 -8.13
C VAL A 632 1.24 4.91 -9.29
N PRO A 633 1.24 5.40 -10.55
CA PRO A 633 1.56 4.58 -11.70
C PRO A 633 3.03 4.16 -11.72
N ILE A 634 3.34 3.04 -12.38
CA ILE A 634 4.73 2.58 -12.57
C ILE A 634 5.50 3.46 -13.55
N THR A 635 4.78 4.24 -14.38
CA THR A 635 5.36 5.18 -15.34
C THR A 635 4.44 6.39 -15.48
N TYR A 636 5.04 7.58 -15.54
CA TYR A 636 4.37 8.84 -15.82
C TYR A 636 5.28 9.72 -16.68
N ASP A 637 4.84 10.02 -17.90
CA ASP A 637 5.54 10.92 -18.82
C ASP A 637 4.71 12.21 -19.00
N SER A 638 5.17 13.31 -18.37
CA SER A 638 4.51 14.63 -18.40
C SER A 638 5.09 15.61 -19.41
N PHE A 639 6.14 15.22 -20.14
CA PHE A 639 6.89 16.06 -21.07
C PHE A 639 7.53 17.33 -20.48
N GLU A 640 7.36 17.70 -19.22
CA GLU A 640 7.88 18.99 -18.72
C GLU A 640 9.40 19.13 -18.79
N LEU A 641 10.13 18.07 -18.42
CA LEU A 641 11.60 18.08 -18.31
C LEU A 641 12.32 17.57 -19.56
N SER A 642 11.73 16.61 -20.29
CA SER A 642 12.39 16.00 -21.45
C SER A 642 11.39 15.39 -22.43
N ASN A 643 11.85 15.13 -23.66
CA ASN A 643 11.02 14.57 -24.72
C ASN A 643 10.73 13.06 -24.53
N GLY A 644 11.55 12.29 -23.79
CA GLY A 644 11.33 10.88 -23.38
C GLY A 644 10.99 9.84 -24.46
N TRP A 645 10.81 10.28 -25.71
CA TRP A 645 10.13 9.59 -26.80
C TRP A 645 10.91 9.84 -28.11
N TYR A 646 10.88 8.85 -29.00
CA TYR A 646 11.37 8.99 -30.37
C TYR A 646 10.25 9.50 -31.28
N TYR A 647 10.63 10.16 -32.38
CA TYR A 647 9.71 10.68 -33.40
C TYR A 647 8.61 11.60 -32.84
N THR A 648 8.91 12.28 -31.74
CA THR A 648 8.04 13.24 -31.07
C THR A 648 8.71 14.60 -31.07
N TYR A 649 7.96 15.64 -31.36
CA TYR A 649 8.37 17.03 -31.14
C TYR A 649 7.91 17.50 -29.77
N HIS A 650 8.77 18.26 -29.11
CA HIS A 650 8.47 18.85 -27.83
C HIS A 650 7.94 20.27 -28.02
N VAL A 651 6.67 20.51 -27.68
CA VAL A 651 5.97 21.75 -28.03
C VAL A 651 5.27 22.38 -26.82
N TYR A 652 4.99 23.68 -26.90
CA TYR A 652 4.17 24.37 -25.91
C TYR A 652 2.67 24.08 -26.10
N GLY A 653 1.92 24.12 -25.00
CA GLY A 653 0.46 23.92 -25.00
C GLY A 653 0.02 22.54 -24.53
N GLY A 654 0.66 22.06 -23.44
CA GLY A 654 0.32 20.83 -22.72
C GLY A 654 -1.12 20.80 -22.20
N HIS A 655 -1.59 19.60 -21.86
CA HIS A 655 -2.84 19.40 -21.15
C HIS A 655 -2.66 19.79 -19.69
N THR A 656 -1.62 19.27 -19.05
CA THR A 656 -1.09 19.83 -17.81
C THR A 656 0.24 20.52 -18.06
N GLY A 657 0.64 21.38 -17.13
CA GLY A 657 1.90 22.10 -17.24
C GLY A 657 1.98 22.97 -18.50
N LYS A 658 3.17 23.05 -19.09
CA LYS A 658 3.47 23.97 -20.20
C LYS A 658 3.72 23.23 -21.51
N ARG A 659 4.03 21.92 -21.48
CA ARG A 659 4.57 21.19 -22.63
C ARG A 659 3.81 19.91 -22.95
N SER A 660 3.87 19.49 -24.20
CA SER A 660 3.32 18.20 -24.67
C SER A 660 4.19 17.59 -25.77
N GLY A 661 3.94 16.31 -26.05
CA GLY A 661 4.45 15.65 -27.24
C GLY A 661 3.57 15.95 -28.45
N MET A 662 4.18 16.18 -29.61
CA MET A 662 3.50 16.32 -30.90
C MET A 662 4.07 15.32 -31.92
N VAL A 663 3.19 14.65 -32.65
CA VAL A 663 3.55 13.67 -33.69
C VAL A 663 2.94 14.08 -35.02
N SER A 664 3.80 14.18 -36.03
CA SER A 664 3.40 14.51 -37.40
C SER A 664 2.55 13.41 -38.05
N PRO A 665 1.78 13.74 -39.10
CA PRO A 665 0.98 12.76 -39.84
C PRO A 665 1.78 11.53 -40.30
N ASN A 666 1.17 10.35 -40.20
CA ASN A 666 1.72 9.05 -40.60
C ASN A 666 2.99 8.60 -39.85
N ILE A 667 3.22 9.12 -38.65
CA ILE A 667 4.36 8.76 -37.80
C ILE A 667 3.87 8.04 -36.55
N THR A 668 4.65 7.06 -36.09
CA THR A 668 4.47 6.40 -34.80
C THR A 668 5.60 6.82 -33.87
N ALA A 669 5.25 7.55 -32.82
CA ALA A 669 6.15 7.86 -31.73
C ALA A 669 6.16 6.74 -30.72
N TYR A 670 7.31 6.50 -30.09
CA TYR A 670 7.42 5.51 -29.03
C TYR A 670 8.37 5.95 -27.93
N ARG A 671 8.07 5.51 -26.72
CA ARG A 671 8.83 5.80 -25.50
C ARG A 671 10.25 5.22 -25.61
N GLN A 672 11.25 5.98 -25.17
CA GLN A 672 12.66 5.56 -25.26
C GLN A 672 13.01 4.48 -24.24
N GLU A 673 12.47 4.60 -23.04
CA GLU A 673 12.71 3.64 -21.96
C GLU A 673 11.66 2.51 -22.04
N PRO A 674 12.11 1.24 -22.13
CA PRO A 674 11.20 0.10 -22.19
C PRO A 674 10.53 -0.16 -20.84
N LEU A 675 9.33 -0.74 -20.89
CA LEU A 675 8.62 -1.26 -19.73
C LEU A 675 9.22 -2.58 -19.28
N THR A 676 9.17 -2.81 -17.96
CA THR A 676 9.38 -4.12 -17.35
C THR A 676 8.11 -4.48 -16.59
N LEU A 677 7.31 -5.38 -17.16
CA LEU A 677 6.01 -5.75 -16.60
C LEU A 677 6.05 -7.15 -15.99
N GLU A 678 5.26 -7.36 -14.94
CA GLU A 678 5.06 -8.66 -14.31
C GLU A 678 4.12 -9.55 -15.16
N PRO A 679 4.34 -10.88 -15.20
CA PRO A 679 3.42 -11.82 -15.83
C PRO A 679 2.10 -11.87 -15.05
N TYR A 680 1.04 -12.29 -15.75
CA TYR A 680 -0.32 -12.48 -15.25
C TYR A 680 -0.78 -11.27 -14.45
N THR A 681 -0.57 -10.06 -14.97
CA THR A 681 -0.90 -8.83 -14.25
C THR A 681 -1.69 -7.92 -15.18
N ASN A 682 -2.73 -7.30 -14.62
CA ASN A 682 -3.52 -6.30 -15.32
C ASN A 682 -2.84 -4.93 -15.26
N TYR A 683 -2.94 -4.18 -16.35
CA TYR A 683 -2.44 -2.82 -16.46
C TYR A 683 -3.48 -1.92 -17.13
N THR A 684 -3.42 -0.63 -16.81
CA THR A 684 -4.13 0.42 -17.55
C THR A 684 -3.11 1.42 -18.07
N ILE A 685 -3.21 1.77 -19.36
CA ILE A 685 -2.57 2.95 -19.92
C ILE A 685 -3.60 4.07 -20.07
N LYS A 686 -3.27 5.26 -19.58
CA LYS A 686 -4.03 6.49 -19.85
C LYS A 686 -3.12 7.52 -20.52
N ALA A 687 -3.68 8.34 -21.38
CA ALA A 687 -3.00 9.47 -21.97
C ALA A 687 -4.02 10.55 -22.33
N TRP A 688 -3.65 11.81 -22.20
CA TRP A 688 -4.43 12.91 -22.76
C TRP A 688 -3.99 13.10 -24.21
N VAL A 689 -4.94 13.17 -25.14
CA VAL A 689 -4.66 13.36 -26.57
C VAL A 689 -5.56 14.43 -27.19
N LYS A 690 -5.04 15.18 -28.16
CA LYS A 690 -5.84 16.08 -29.02
C LYS A 690 -5.28 16.09 -30.44
N SER A 691 -6.07 16.53 -31.41
CA SER A 691 -5.60 16.73 -32.79
C SER A 691 -5.96 18.13 -33.29
N ASP A 692 -5.24 18.62 -34.30
CA ASP A 692 -5.64 19.86 -34.99
C ASP A 692 -6.88 19.67 -35.90
N SER A 693 -7.42 18.45 -35.99
CA SER A 693 -8.59 18.13 -36.81
C SER A 693 -9.89 18.37 -36.04
N ILE A 694 -10.84 19.04 -36.68
CA ILE A 694 -12.22 19.18 -36.17
C ILE A 694 -13.05 17.92 -36.51
N SER A 695 -12.60 17.14 -37.50
CA SER A 695 -13.22 15.87 -37.92
C SER A 695 -12.58 14.65 -37.26
N LYS A 696 -13.16 13.47 -37.47
CA LYS A 696 -12.60 12.16 -37.06
C LYS A 696 -11.13 12.04 -37.49
N HIS A 697 -10.27 11.72 -36.53
CA HIS A 697 -8.83 11.61 -36.67
C HIS A 697 -8.38 10.22 -36.19
N ALA A 698 -7.82 9.43 -37.10
CA ALA A 698 -7.38 8.07 -36.79
C ALA A 698 -6.08 8.09 -35.98
N ILE A 699 -6.06 7.39 -34.85
CA ILE A 699 -4.86 7.17 -34.04
C ILE A 699 -4.66 5.68 -33.78
N SER A 700 -3.43 5.29 -33.48
CA SER A 700 -3.13 3.95 -32.95
C SER A 700 -2.37 4.02 -31.64
N VAL A 701 -2.63 3.07 -30.76
CA VAL A 701 -2.02 2.98 -29.43
C VAL A 701 -1.48 1.57 -29.27
N HIS A 702 -0.21 1.49 -28.89
CA HIS A 702 0.52 0.24 -28.81
C HIS A 702 1.20 0.10 -27.47
N VAL A 703 1.03 -1.07 -26.86
CA VAL A 703 1.91 -1.57 -25.79
C VAL A 703 2.35 -2.95 -26.26
N ASP A 704 3.44 -2.99 -27.01
CA ASP A 704 3.88 -4.17 -27.76
C ASP A 704 5.40 -4.37 -27.67
N ASN A 705 5.97 -5.37 -28.34
CA ASN A 705 7.41 -5.64 -28.29
C ASN A 705 8.21 -5.08 -29.48
N GLN A 706 7.58 -4.28 -30.35
CA GLN A 706 8.23 -3.70 -31.54
C GLN A 706 7.62 -2.34 -31.96
N ALA A 707 7.33 -1.46 -31.00
CA ALA A 707 6.81 -0.10 -31.18
C ALA A 707 5.71 0.03 -32.27
N GLY A 708 4.70 -0.82 -32.21
CA GLY A 708 3.51 -0.84 -33.08
C GLY A 708 3.52 -1.87 -34.22
N LYS A 709 4.55 -2.73 -34.28
CA LYS A 709 4.65 -3.85 -35.24
C LYS A 709 4.69 -5.22 -34.56
N GLY A 710 4.60 -5.23 -33.23
CA GLY A 710 4.87 -6.37 -32.38
C GLY A 710 3.61 -7.09 -31.91
N GLN A 711 3.84 -8.09 -31.06
CA GLN A 711 2.79 -8.76 -30.29
C GLN A 711 2.50 -7.91 -29.05
N GLY A 712 1.25 -7.90 -28.59
CA GLY A 712 0.84 -7.12 -27.42
C GLY A 712 -0.51 -6.43 -27.62
N LEU A 713 -0.71 -5.30 -26.93
CA LEU A 713 -1.86 -4.44 -27.12
C LEU A 713 -1.64 -3.58 -28.36
N ASN A 714 -2.47 -3.77 -29.38
CA ASN A 714 -2.47 -2.94 -30.59
C ASN A 714 -3.91 -2.49 -30.86
N GLN A 715 -4.20 -1.20 -30.70
CA GLN A 715 -5.55 -0.65 -30.87
C GLN A 715 -5.54 0.52 -31.85
N GLU A 716 -6.53 0.55 -32.74
CA GLU A 716 -6.81 1.69 -33.61
C GLU A 716 -8.11 2.35 -33.17
N LEU A 717 -8.07 3.67 -32.99
CA LEU A 717 -9.17 4.46 -32.43
C LEU A 717 -9.43 5.70 -33.29
N GLN A 718 -10.63 6.25 -33.16
CA GLN A 718 -11.05 7.47 -33.86
C GLN A 718 -11.24 8.59 -32.83
N LEU A 719 -10.35 9.56 -32.84
CA LEU A 719 -10.43 10.77 -32.04
C LEU A 719 -11.33 11.78 -32.75
N GLU A 720 -12.23 12.45 -32.03
CA GLU A 720 -13.13 13.46 -32.59
C GLU A 720 -12.94 14.80 -31.90
N GLY A 721 -12.79 15.87 -32.68
CA GLY A 721 -12.64 17.24 -32.16
C GLY A 721 -11.19 17.65 -31.87
N PHE A 722 -11.04 18.91 -31.50
CA PHE A 722 -9.73 19.56 -31.28
C PHE A 722 -9.37 19.73 -29.79
N ASP A 723 -10.30 19.42 -28.88
CA ASP A 723 -10.09 19.49 -27.45
C ASP A 723 -9.30 18.27 -26.93
N TRP A 724 -8.66 18.44 -25.77
CA TRP A 724 -8.02 17.34 -25.06
C TRP A 724 -9.04 16.29 -24.62
N LYS A 725 -8.75 15.03 -24.91
CA LYS A 725 -9.56 13.88 -24.51
C LYS A 725 -8.70 12.85 -23.80
N LEU A 726 -9.24 12.28 -22.73
CA LEU A 726 -8.57 11.22 -22.01
C LEU A 726 -8.81 9.89 -22.75
N LEU A 727 -7.72 9.29 -23.20
CA LEU A 727 -7.64 7.93 -23.72
C LEU A 727 -7.38 6.97 -22.56
N GLU A 728 -8.13 5.86 -22.50
CA GLU A 728 -7.92 4.81 -21.51
C GLU A 728 -8.01 3.42 -22.17
N LEU A 729 -7.00 2.57 -21.92
CA LEU A 729 -6.96 1.18 -22.39
C LEU A 729 -6.46 0.24 -21.28
N THR A 730 -7.14 -0.88 -21.11
CA THR A 730 -6.75 -1.95 -20.17
C THR A 730 -6.17 -3.16 -20.91
N PHE A 731 -5.13 -3.78 -20.35
CA PHE A 731 -4.54 -5.02 -20.89
C PHE A 731 -4.00 -5.94 -19.79
N ASN A 732 -3.81 -7.22 -20.10
CA ASN A 732 -3.18 -8.22 -19.23
C ASN A 732 -1.95 -8.80 -19.92
N THR A 733 -0.88 -9.02 -19.17
CA THR A 733 0.39 -9.56 -19.71
C THR A 733 0.37 -11.06 -19.97
N GLY A 734 -0.56 -11.81 -19.36
CA GLY A 734 -0.57 -13.27 -19.39
C GLY A 734 0.78 -13.85 -18.96
N ASN A 735 1.15 -15.01 -19.49
CA ASN A 735 2.49 -15.57 -19.28
C ASN A 735 3.57 -14.91 -20.16
N HIS A 736 3.26 -13.81 -20.87
CA HIS A 736 4.11 -13.20 -21.88
C HIS A 736 4.35 -11.69 -21.64
N PRO A 737 4.88 -11.28 -20.49
CA PRO A 737 5.22 -9.88 -20.23
C PRO A 737 6.21 -9.30 -21.26
N GLU A 738 7.04 -10.14 -21.89
CA GLU A 738 7.97 -9.76 -22.96
C GLU A 738 7.27 -9.22 -24.22
N TYR A 739 5.96 -9.44 -24.37
CA TYR A 739 5.17 -8.84 -25.45
C TYR A 739 4.83 -7.38 -25.18
N PHE A 740 5.00 -6.83 -23.96
CA PHE A 740 4.50 -5.51 -23.59
C PHE A 740 5.65 -4.57 -23.18
N ARG A 741 6.65 -4.44 -24.04
CA ARG A 741 7.91 -3.74 -23.72
C ARG A 741 7.90 -2.27 -24.12
N ASP A 742 7.35 -1.93 -25.27
CA ASP A 742 7.44 -0.63 -25.89
C ASP A 742 6.05 0.03 -25.88
N VAL A 743 6.00 1.33 -25.54
CA VAL A 743 4.77 2.13 -25.57
C VAL A 743 4.83 3.03 -26.78
N ALA A 744 3.80 3.02 -27.64
CA ALA A 744 3.78 3.83 -28.84
C ALA A 744 2.41 4.45 -29.12
N ILE A 745 2.42 5.66 -29.70
CA ILE A 745 1.25 6.38 -30.18
C ILE A 745 1.48 6.73 -31.66
N GLY A 746 0.62 6.20 -32.52
CA GLY A 746 0.62 6.43 -33.96
C GLY A 746 -0.37 7.49 -34.39
N ASN A 747 0.09 8.45 -35.18
CA ASN A 747 -0.76 9.40 -35.88
C ASN A 747 -1.08 8.87 -37.28
N LYS A 748 -2.30 8.39 -37.50
CA LYS A 748 -2.78 7.91 -38.81
C LYS A 748 -3.66 8.94 -39.53
N GLY A 749 -3.85 10.12 -38.94
CA GLY A 749 -4.58 11.21 -39.56
C GLY A 749 -3.68 12.10 -40.43
N ASN A 750 -4.28 13.16 -40.97
CA ASN A 750 -3.65 14.10 -41.89
C ASN A 750 -3.15 15.40 -41.21
N THR A 751 -3.46 15.62 -39.94
CA THR A 751 -3.00 16.75 -39.13
C THR A 751 -2.10 16.29 -37.98
N ASN A 752 -1.50 17.23 -37.23
CA ASN A 752 -0.69 16.87 -36.07
C ASN A 752 -1.56 16.27 -34.95
N LEU A 753 -0.96 15.32 -34.23
CA LEU A 753 -1.51 14.71 -33.02
C LEU A 753 -0.67 15.17 -31.83
N TYR A 754 -1.32 15.57 -30.76
CA TYR A 754 -0.67 15.95 -29.51
C TYR A 754 -1.05 14.96 -28.41
N PHE A 755 -0.12 14.69 -27.52
CA PHE A 755 -0.36 13.88 -26.33
C PHE A 755 0.41 14.39 -25.12
N ASP A 756 -0.13 14.09 -23.95
CA ASP A 756 0.41 14.50 -22.67
C ASP A 756 -0.03 13.53 -21.56
N ASP A 757 0.58 13.65 -20.37
CA ASP A 757 0.20 12.93 -19.15
C ASP A 757 0.04 11.40 -19.35
N ILE A 758 1.06 10.76 -19.94
CA ILE A 758 0.98 9.32 -20.23
C ILE A 758 1.27 8.55 -18.94
N VAL A 759 0.29 7.80 -18.44
CA VAL A 759 0.42 6.99 -17.23
C VAL A 759 0.22 5.51 -17.54
N ILE A 760 1.07 4.67 -16.96
CA ILE A 760 0.90 3.21 -16.99
C ILE A 760 0.82 2.70 -15.57
N THR A 761 -0.28 2.03 -15.29
CA THR A 761 -0.65 1.65 -13.93
C THR A 761 -0.66 0.14 -13.84
N GLN A 762 0.07 -0.38 -12.85
CA GLN A 762 0.03 -1.79 -12.51
C GLN A 762 -1.12 -2.04 -11.54
N TRP A 763 -1.95 -3.03 -11.82
CA TRP A 763 -2.98 -3.48 -10.90
C TRP A 763 -2.62 -4.84 -10.29
N TYR A 764 -3.62 -5.62 -9.93
CA TYR A 764 -3.42 -6.88 -9.23
C TYR A 764 -3.01 -8.00 -10.20
N PRO A 765 -2.19 -8.96 -9.72
CA PRO A 765 -1.99 -10.22 -10.41
C PRO A 765 -3.34 -10.92 -10.63
N THR A 766 -3.53 -11.45 -11.83
CA THR A 766 -4.64 -12.31 -12.23
C THR A 766 -4.28 -13.78 -12.03
N GLU A 767 -5.27 -14.66 -12.17
CA GLU A 767 -5.05 -16.10 -12.11
C GLU A 767 -4.06 -16.59 -13.17
N ASP A 768 -3.08 -17.39 -12.76
CA ASP A 768 -2.21 -18.13 -13.67
C ASP A 768 -3.05 -19.24 -14.35
N TRP A 769 -3.44 -19.02 -15.61
CA TRP A 769 -4.31 -19.96 -16.31
C TRP A 769 -3.65 -21.32 -16.51
N ALA A 770 -2.34 -21.39 -16.74
CA ALA A 770 -1.65 -22.68 -16.89
C ALA A 770 -1.75 -23.50 -15.60
N LYS A 771 -1.51 -22.87 -14.43
CA LYS A 771 -1.57 -23.57 -13.15
C LYS A 771 -2.99 -23.88 -12.67
N ASN A 772 -3.95 -23.04 -13.04
CA ASN A 772 -5.35 -23.27 -12.66
C ASN A 772 -6.07 -24.28 -13.56
N HIS A 773 -5.48 -24.73 -14.67
CA HIS A 773 -5.98 -25.83 -15.49
C HIS A 773 -5.29 -27.15 -15.13
N VAL A 774 -5.87 -27.90 -14.18
CA VAL A 774 -5.33 -29.21 -13.78
C VAL A 774 -6.01 -30.31 -14.58
N ILE A 775 -5.26 -31.06 -15.38
CA ILE A 775 -5.79 -32.15 -16.20
C ILE A 775 -6.28 -33.28 -15.29
N SER A 776 -7.56 -33.61 -15.38
CA SER A 776 -8.14 -34.81 -14.75
C SER A 776 -7.93 -36.04 -15.63
N GLN A 777 -8.26 -35.94 -16.92
CA GLN A 777 -8.13 -37.04 -17.88
C GLN A 777 -8.27 -36.53 -19.31
N TRP A 778 -7.63 -37.24 -20.25
CA TRP A 778 -7.96 -37.15 -21.68
C TRP A 778 -9.10 -38.11 -21.99
N GLN A 779 -10.08 -37.65 -22.77
CA GLN A 779 -11.27 -38.42 -23.10
C GLN A 779 -11.09 -39.15 -24.43
N SER A 780 -11.43 -40.43 -24.46
CA SER A 780 -11.38 -41.28 -25.65
C SER A 780 -12.62 -42.18 -25.72
N SER A 781 -13.42 -42.04 -26.76
CA SER A 781 -14.58 -42.89 -27.05
C SER A 781 -14.25 -44.10 -27.91
N LYS A 782 -13.11 -44.08 -28.62
CA LYS A 782 -12.60 -45.17 -29.47
C LYS A 782 -11.09 -45.30 -29.35
N THR A 783 -10.58 -46.53 -29.41
CA THR A 783 -9.15 -46.82 -29.41
C THR A 783 -8.44 -46.08 -30.55
N GLY A 784 -7.36 -45.36 -30.23
CA GLY A 784 -6.56 -44.60 -31.20
C GLY A 784 -7.01 -43.15 -31.44
N TYR A 785 -8.03 -42.66 -30.72
CA TYR A 785 -8.54 -41.29 -30.87
C TYR A 785 -8.70 -40.58 -29.52
N ILE A 786 -8.53 -39.26 -29.53
CA ILE A 786 -8.80 -38.33 -28.43
C ILE A 786 -10.00 -37.48 -28.83
N ASP A 787 -11.04 -37.53 -28.00
CA ASP A 787 -12.30 -36.80 -28.18
C ASP A 787 -12.38 -35.53 -27.35
N GLY A 788 -11.54 -35.37 -26.34
CA GLY A 788 -11.58 -34.21 -25.47
C GLY A 788 -10.62 -34.29 -24.29
N ILE A 789 -10.74 -33.32 -23.41
CA ILE A 789 -10.00 -33.24 -22.14
C ILE A 789 -10.93 -32.78 -21.03
N THR A 790 -10.78 -33.35 -19.84
CA THR A 790 -11.43 -32.87 -18.61
C THR A 790 -10.40 -32.28 -17.69
N PHE A 791 -10.64 -31.06 -17.22
CA PHE A 791 -9.90 -30.42 -16.15
C PHE A 791 -10.62 -30.61 -14.81
N SER A 792 -9.88 -31.00 -13.77
CA SER A 792 -10.37 -31.11 -12.39
C SER A 792 -10.38 -29.77 -11.64
N LYS A 793 -9.65 -28.79 -12.16
CA LYS A 793 -9.62 -27.40 -11.71
C LYS A 793 -9.53 -26.51 -12.93
N VAL A 794 -10.24 -25.38 -12.92
CA VAL A 794 -10.20 -24.34 -13.96
C VAL A 794 -10.17 -22.95 -13.31
N PRO A 795 -9.68 -21.92 -14.02
CA PRO A 795 -9.73 -20.54 -13.52
C PRO A 795 -11.16 -20.08 -13.25
N THR A 796 -11.33 -19.23 -12.24
CA THR A 796 -12.58 -18.50 -11.99
C THR A 796 -12.80 -17.43 -13.06
N THR A 797 -11.71 -16.93 -13.66
CA THR A 797 -11.74 -16.03 -14.80
C THR A 797 -12.41 -16.71 -16.00
N LYS A 798 -13.32 -16.01 -16.67
CA LYS A 798 -13.91 -16.50 -17.93
C LYS A 798 -12.84 -16.58 -19.00
N VAL A 799 -12.74 -17.74 -19.64
CA VAL A 799 -11.81 -18.00 -20.74
C VAL A 799 -12.54 -18.63 -21.92
N ARG A 800 -11.94 -18.54 -23.10
CA ARG A 800 -12.25 -19.30 -24.30
C ARG A 800 -11.15 -20.35 -24.52
N TYR A 801 -11.33 -21.24 -25.48
CA TYR A 801 -10.31 -22.24 -25.83
C TYR A 801 -10.01 -22.26 -27.31
N GLN A 802 -8.79 -22.68 -27.63
CA GLN A 802 -8.32 -22.94 -28.99
C GLN A 802 -7.46 -24.19 -28.97
N LEU A 803 -7.59 -25.04 -29.98
CA LEU A 803 -6.69 -26.17 -30.17
C LEU A 803 -5.64 -25.86 -31.23
N GLU A 804 -4.44 -26.39 -31.04
CA GLU A 804 -3.43 -26.56 -32.07
C GLU A 804 -3.22 -28.04 -32.30
N ILE A 805 -3.40 -28.48 -33.54
CA ILE A 805 -3.31 -29.88 -33.95
C ILE A 805 -2.22 -29.97 -35.01
N ASP A 806 -1.13 -30.67 -34.70
CA ASP A 806 0.02 -30.85 -35.60
C ASP A 806 0.54 -29.52 -36.20
N GLY A 807 0.62 -28.49 -35.34
CA GLY A 807 1.09 -27.14 -35.70
C GLY A 807 0.04 -26.23 -36.36
N LYS A 808 -1.21 -26.68 -36.50
CA LYS A 808 -2.31 -25.89 -37.09
C LYS A 808 -3.32 -25.48 -36.03
N LEU A 809 -3.56 -24.17 -35.91
CA LEU A 809 -4.57 -23.60 -35.01
C LEU A 809 -6.00 -23.78 -35.55
N THR A 810 -6.91 -24.04 -34.63
CA THR A 810 -8.37 -24.12 -34.86
C THR A 810 -9.05 -22.79 -34.52
N ASP A 811 -10.36 -22.68 -34.72
CA ASP A 811 -11.14 -21.52 -34.29
C ASP A 811 -11.19 -21.43 -32.75
N ILE A 812 -11.25 -20.20 -32.22
CA ILE A 812 -11.44 -19.94 -30.80
C ILE A 812 -12.92 -20.15 -30.44
N LYS A 813 -13.21 -20.91 -29.38
CA LYS A 813 -14.57 -21.23 -28.95
C LYS A 813 -14.80 -20.91 -27.47
N PRO A 814 -16.03 -20.54 -27.07
CA PRO A 814 -16.36 -20.29 -25.67
C PRO A 814 -16.16 -21.54 -24.81
N ALA A 815 -15.78 -21.35 -23.54
CA ALA A 815 -15.70 -22.43 -22.58
C ALA A 815 -17.07 -23.04 -22.27
N SER A 816 -17.09 -24.36 -22.08
CA SER A 816 -18.22 -25.07 -21.49
C SER A 816 -18.42 -24.68 -20.01
N GLN A 817 -19.66 -24.82 -19.53
CA GLN A 817 -19.96 -24.58 -18.11
C GLN A 817 -19.19 -25.57 -17.22
N VAL A 818 -18.83 -25.09 -16.03
CA VAL A 818 -18.23 -25.92 -14.99
C VAL A 818 -19.33 -26.76 -14.35
N ASP A 819 -19.08 -28.06 -14.17
CA ASP A 819 -20.05 -28.96 -13.53
C ASP A 819 -20.14 -28.75 -12.01
N SER A 820 -21.10 -29.42 -11.36
CA SER A 820 -21.32 -29.32 -9.91
C SER A 820 -20.15 -29.83 -9.05
N GLN A 821 -19.17 -30.49 -9.67
CA GLN A 821 -17.94 -30.97 -9.04
C GLN A 821 -16.75 -30.05 -9.32
N GLY A 822 -16.97 -28.90 -9.95
CA GLY A 822 -15.91 -27.94 -10.29
C GLY A 822 -15.08 -28.32 -11.51
N LYS A 823 -15.48 -29.35 -12.28
CA LYS A 823 -14.74 -29.81 -13.46
C LYS A 823 -15.24 -29.16 -14.74
N ARG A 824 -14.35 -29.02 -15.71
CA ARG A 824 -14.69 -28.53 -17.06
C ARG A 824 -14.20 -29.51 -18.11
N SER A 825 -15.06 -29.89 -19.05
CA SER A 825 -14.68 -30.74 -20.18
C SER A 825 -14.72 -29.98 -21.49
N ILE A 826 -13.66 -30.12 -22.30
CA ILE A 826 -13.57 -29.58 -23.65
C ILE A 826 -13.72 -30.74 -24.63
N ASN A 827 -14.73 -30.65 -25.50
CA ASN A 827 -14.98 -31.64 -26.55
C ASN A 827 -14.25 -31.21 -27.83
N PHE A 828 -13.28 -32.01 -28.28
CA PHE A 828 -12.47 -31.71 -29.46
C PHE A 828 -13.22 -31.83 -30.78
N LYS A 829 -14.34 -32.57 -30.80
CA LYS A 829 -15.22 -32.61 -31.98
C LYS A 829 -15.74 -31.22 -32.33
N ASP A 830 -15.92 -30.37 -31.33
CA ASP A 830 -16.36 -28.99 -31.53
C ASP A 830 -15.31 -28.19 -32.30
N PHE A 831 -14.02 -28.52 -32.16
CA PHE A 831 -12.90 -27.81 -32.80
C PHE A 831 -12.43 -28.48 -34.10
N ASN A 832 -12.95 -29.66 -34.43
CA ASN A 832 -12.48 -30.49 -35.54
C ASN A 832 -13.63 -31.01 -36.43
N ASN A 833 -14.59 -30.13 -36.76
CA ASN A 833 -15.71 -30.43 -37.67
C ASN A 833 -16.49 -31.71 -37.32
N GLY A 834 -16.70 -31.98 -36.03
CA GLY A 834 -17.41 -33.18 -35.54
C GLY A 834 -16.56 -34.45 -35.44
N ASN A 835 -15.29 -34.41 -35.87
CA ASN A 835 -14.41 -35.58 -35.90
C ASN A 835 -13.51 -35.65 -34.67
N SER A 836 -13.26 -36.87 -34.20
CA SER A 836 -12.25 -37.15 -33.17
C SER A 836 -10.84 -36.87 -33.70
N ILE A 837 -9.89 -36.52 -32.82
CA ILE A 837 -8.50 -36.29 -33.20
C ILE A 837 -7.71 -37.58 -33.02
N TYR A 838 -6.80 -37.90 -33.94
CA TYR A 838 -5.95 -39.08 -33.83
C TYR A 838 -5.03 -38.96 -32.61
N ALA A 839 -4.92 -40.00 -31.78
CA ALA A 839 -4.16 -39.94 -30.53
C ALA A 839 -2.64 -39.73 -30.72
N GLY A 840 -2.12 -40.03 -31.92
CA GLY A 840 -0.73 -39.75 -32.27
C GLY A 840 -0.46 -38.31 -32.72
N SER A 841 -1.50 -37.49 -32.94
CA SER A 841 -1.31 -36.06 -33.24
C SER A 841 -0.75 -35.33 -32.02
N GLN A 842 0.06 -34.31 -32.26
CA GLN A 842 0.45 -33.35 -31.23
C GLN A 842 -0.72 -32.38 -31.02
N ILE A 843 -1.35 -32.45 -29.85
CA ILE A 843 -2.50 -31.61 -29.51
C ILE A 843 -2.10 -30.67 -28.39
N SER A 844 -2.07 -29.37 -28.67
CA SER A 844 -1.96 -28.34 -27.64
C SER A 844 -3.31 -27.66 -27.42
N VAL A 845 -3.71 -27.53 -26.17
CA VAL A 845 -4.91 -26.81 -25.75
C VAL A 845 -4.49 -25.46 -25.20
N TYR A 846 -5.03 -24.39 -25.76
CA TYR A 846 -4.81 -23.03 -25.32
C TYR A 846 -6.06 -22.49 -24.63
N ALA A 847 -5.90 -21.92 -23.43
CA ALA A 847 -6.90 -21.03 -22.85
C ALA A 847 -6.66 -19.63 -23.40
N VAL A 848 -7.71 -19.00 -23.91
CA VAL A 848 -7.68 -17.69 -24.57
C VAL A 848 -8.50 -16.71 -23.73
N ASP A 849 -8.02 -15.48 -23.59
CA ASP A 849 -8.75 -14.41 -22.91
C ASP A 849 -10.17 -14.25 -23.48
N GLU A 850 -11.15 -13.86 -22.67
CA GLU A 850 -12.54 -13.66 -23.16
C GLU A 850 -12.62 -12.55 -24.23
N ARG A 851 -11.72 -11.56 -24.19
CA ARG A 851 -11.81 -10.32 -24.96
C ARG A 851 -10.62 -10.07 -25.89
N ASN A 852 -9.51 -10.82 -25.76
CA ASN A 852 -8.33 -10.67 -26.61
C ASN A 852 -7.80 -12.01 -27.15
N ASP A 853 -7.99 -12.26 -28.45
CA ASP A 853 -7.57 -13.49 -29.13
C ASP A 853 -6.05 -13.73 -29.10
N ASN A 854 -5.25 -12.68 -28.94
CA ASN A 854 -3.79 -12.77 -28.88
C ASN A 854 -3.25 -13.15 -27.50
N LEU A 855 -4.09 -13.04 -26.46
CA LEU A 855 -3.75 -13.44 -25.10
C LEU A 855 -4.19 -14.88 -24.87
N LYS A 856 -3.29 -15.82 -25.15
CA LYS A 856 -3.54 -17.25 -24.94
C LYS A 856 -2.38 -17.96 -24.28
N VAL A 857 -2.71 -18.89 -23.41
CA VAL A 857 -1.77 -19.68 -22.61
C VAL A 857 -1.97 -21.15 -22.96
N LYS A 858 -0.90 -21.87 -23.28
CA LYS A 858 -0.99 -23.33 -23.43
C LYS A 858 -1.25 -23.95 -22.06
N VAL A 859 -2.41 -24.59 -21.90
CA VAL A 859 -2.87 -25.17 -20.62
C VAL A 859 -2.80 -26.69 -20.59
N ALA A 860 -2.73 -27.34 -21.74
CA ALA A 860 -2.50 -28.77 -21.83
C ALA A 860 -1.79 -29.12 -23.13
N GLU A 861 -1.03 -30.21 -23.09
CA GLU A 861 -0.41 -30.81 -24.28
C GLU A 861 -0.56 -32.32 -24.21
N HIS A 862 -1.02 -32.92 -25.30
CA HIS A 862 -1.04 -34.36 -25.51
C HIS A 862 -0.01 -34.71 -26.57
N GLN A 863 1.00 -35.47 -26.16
CA GLN A 863 1.99 -36.07 -27.04
C GLN A 863 2.24 -37.50 -26.57
N LEU A 864 1.92 -38.48 -27.40
CA LEU A 864 2.37 -39.85 -27.15
C LEU A 864 3.87 -39.94 -27.43
N ARG A 865 4.61 -40.67 -26.60
CA ARG A 865 6.01 -41.02 -26.91
C ARG A 865 6.02 -41.80 -28.23
N GLU A 866 7.02 -41.55 -29.08
CA GLU A 866 7.17 -42.22 -30.39
C GLU A 866 7.06 -43.75 -30.27
N GLU A 867 7.62 -44.31 -29.20
CA GLU A 867 7.50 -45.74 -28.87
C GLU A 867 6.06 -46.21 -28.66
N ASP A 868 5.25 -45.41 -27.97
CA ASP A 868 3.87 -45.73 -27.67
C ASP A 868 3.01 -45.59 -28.94
N GLN A 869 3.27 -44.57 -29.77
CA GLN A 869 2.62 -44.42 -31.08
C GLN A 869 2.87 -45.66 -31.96
N ILE A 870 4.11 -46.12 -32.01
CA ILE A 870 4.52 -47.32 -32.76
C ILE A 870 3.80 -48.57 -32.23
N LYS A 871 3.80 -48.80 -30.92
CA LYS A 871 3.05 -49.92 -30.31
C LYS A 871 1.56 -49.86 -30.62
N TYR A 872 0.94 -48.68 -30.48
CA TYR A 872 -0.49 -48.48 -30.73
C TYR A 872 -0.88 -48.72 -32.19
N ALA A 873 -0.03 -48.36 -33.15
CA ALA A 873 -0.27 -48.59 -34.57
C ALA A 873 -0.11 -50.07 -34.97
N HIS A 874 0.64 -50.87 -34.21
CA HIS A 874 0.95 -52.26 -34.55
C HIS A 874 0.05 -53.26 -33.80
N GLN A 875 -1.26 -53.11 -34.00
CA GLN A 875 -2.23 -54.10 -33.52
C GLN A 875 -2.37 -55.21 -34.55
N LEU A 876 -2.28 -56.47 -34.11
CA LEU A 876 -2.53 -57.63 -34.97
C LEU A 876 -3.94 -57.54 -35.55
N ASP A 877 -4.05 -57.74 -36.87
CA ASP A 877 -5.32 -57.84 -37.60
C ASP A 877 -5.66 -59.32 -37.81
N PHE A 878 -4.82 -60.04 -38.56
CA PHE A 878 -4.98 -61.48 -38.78
C PHE A 878 -3.67 -62.18 -39.13
N TRP A 879 -3.67 -63.50 -38.98
CA TRP A 879 -2.56 -64.40 -39.32
C TRP A 879 -2.65 -64.90 -40.75
N ILE A 880 -1.49 -65.08 -41.41
CA ILE A 880 -1.39 -65.70 -42.74
C ILE A 880 -1.12 -67.20 -42.53
N LYS A 881 -2.10 -68.05 -42.84
CA LYS A 881 -1.96 -69.51 -42.68
C LYS A 881 -1.06 -70.10 -43.76
N GLY A 882 -0.18 -71.02 -43.35
CA GLY A 882 0.62 -71.85 -44.24
C GLY A 882 0.02 -73.23 -44.45
N ALA A 883 0.76 -74.13 -45.10
CA ALA A 883 0.37 -75.52 -45.26
C ALA A 883 0.48 -76.28 -43.92
N GLY A 884 -0.54 -77.05 -43.55
CA GLY A 884 -0.56 -77.82 -42.30
C GLY A 884 -0.67 -76.95 -41.04
N SER A 885 0.06 -77.29 -39.99
CA SER A 885 0.05 -76.60 -38.70
C SER A 885 1.01 -75.40 -38.62
N TYR A 886 1.29 -74.73 -39.74
CA TYR A 886 2.25 -73.63 -39.84
C TYR A 886 1.58 -72.29 -40.19
N ILE A 887 2.17 -71.20 -39.71
CA ILE A 887 1.80 -69.80 -39.96
C ILE A 887 2.91 -69.16 -40.78
N ASN A 888 2.55 -68.62 -41.95
CA ASN A 888 3.50 -68.00 -42.89
C ASN A 888 3.75 -66.51 -42.59
N GLY A 889 2.92 -65.86 -41.77
CA GLY A 889 3.09 -64.45 -41.44
C GLY A 889 1.91 -63.87 -40.66
N MET A 890 1.89 -62.55 -40.51
CA MET A 890 0.79 -61.79 -39.91
C MET A 890 0.64 -60.43 -40.58
N TYR A 891 -0.56 -59.85 -40.49
CA TYR A 891 -0.82 -58.45 -40.82
C TYR A 891 -1.17 -57.66 -39.57
N PHE A 892 -0.61 -56.46 -39.44
CA PHE A 892 -1.13 -55.45 -38.54
C PHE A 892 -2.31 -54.72 -39.18
N LYS A 893 -3.17 -54.13 -38.35
CA LYS A 893 -4.26 -53.25 -38.79
C LYS A 893 -3.69 -52.08 -39.63
N PRO A 894 -4.50 -51.45 -40.49
CA PRO A 894 -4.08 -50.29 -41.26
C PRO A 894 -3.38 -49.25 -40.39
N ILE A 895 -2.14 -48.91 -40.75
CA ILE A 895 -1.36 -47.94 -39.98
C ILE A 895 -1.65 -46.50 -40.44
N PRO A 896 -1.59 -45.50 -39.54
CA PRO A 896 -1.86 -44.09 -39.86
C PRO A 896 -0.92 -43.51 -40.92
N ALA A 897 -1.33 -42.43 -41.60
CA ALA A 897 -0.50 -41.72 -42.59
C ALA A 897 0.79 -41.19 -41.96
N GLY A 898 1.94 -41.41 -42.61
CA GLY A 898 3.23 -40.91 -42.16
C GLY A 898 4.00 -41.84 -41.24
N MET A 899 3.30 -42.70 -40.47
CA MET A 899 3.92 -43.64 -39.52
C MET A 899 4.78 -44.71 -40.19
N GLU A 900 4.47 -45.07 -41.44
CA GLU A 900 5.31 -45.94 -42.23
C GLU A 900 6.75 -45.43 -42.31
N TYR A 901 6.96 -44.12 -42.51
CA TYR A 901 8.29 -43.55 -42.69
C TYR A 901 9.12 -43.55 -41.41
N SER A 902 8.49 -43.77 -40.25
CA SER A 902 9.18 -43.87 -38.97
C SER A 902 9.81 -45.25 -38.75
N ILE A 903 9.42 -46.29 -39.49
CA ILE A 903 9.89 -47.68 -39.29
C ILE A 903 10.74 -48.16 -40.46
N LYS A 904 11.97 -48.56 -40.14
CA LYS A 904 12.96 -49.06 -41.11
C LYS A 904 12.96 -50.59 -41.19
N GLN A 905 12.90 -51.26 -40.05
CA GLN A 905 13.08 -52.73 -39.95
C GLN A 905 12.16 -53.33 -38.87
N TYR A 906 11.90 -54.63 -38.98
CA TYR A 906 11.40 -55.43 -37.85
C TYR A 906 12.41 -56.48 -37.45
N LYS A 907 12.56 -56.65 -36.15
CA LYS A 907 13.35 -57.68 -35.49
C LYS A 907 12.38 -58.66 -34.82
N LEU A 908 12.47 -59.92 -35.21
CA LEU A 908 11.66 -61.01 -34.68
C LEU A 908 12.54 -61.92 -33.82
N GLN A 909 12.02 -62.33 -32.67
CA GLN A 909 12.64 -63.34 -31.81
C GLN A 909 11.66 -64.49 -31.58
N PHE A 910 12.06 -65.70 -31.97
CA PHE A 910 11.25 -66.92 -31.85
C PHE A 910 12.20 -68.13 -31.77
N ASN A 911 11.82 -69.18 -31.02
CA ASN A 911 12.61 -70.42 -30.87
C ASN A 911 14.11 -70.22 -30.54
N GLY A 912 14.44 -69.19 -29.77
CA GLY A 912 15.83 -68.83 -29.43
C GLY A 912 16.62 -68.15 -30.56
N GLN A 913 16.02 -67.96 -31.73
CA GLN A 913 16.60 -67.23 -32.86
C GLN A 913 16.15 -65.77 -32.85
N THR A 914 16.98 -64.88 -33.38
CA THR A 914 16.68 -63.46 -33.55
C THR A 914 17.07 -63.05 -34.96
N VAL A 915 16.10 -62.54 -35.73
CA VAL A 915 16.29 -62.17 -37.14
C VAL A 915 15.70 -60.80 -37.39
N THR A 916 16.49 -59.92 -38.02
CA THR A 916 16.09 -58.56 -38.41
C THR A 916 15.98 -58.46 -39.92
N LYS A 917 14.89 -57.89 -40.44
CA LYS A 917 14.70 -57.60 -41.87
C LYS A 917 14.10 -56.22 -42.07
N ASN A 918 14.32 -55.65 -43.24
CA ASN A 918 13.66 -54.41 -43.64
C ASN A 918 12.13 -54.58 -43.61
N ARG A 919 11.44 -53.50 -43.27
CA ARG A 919 9.99 -53.44 -43.28
C ARG A 919 9.47 -53.77 -44.68
N ASN A 920 8.39 -54.53 -44.77
CA ASN A 920 7.69 -54.78 -46.04
C ASN A 920 7.01 -53.50 -46.55
N ASN A 921 6.66 -53.50 -47.85
CA ASN A 921 5.83 -52.45 -48.42
C ASN A 921 4.43 -52.50 -47.81
N LEU A 922 3.77 -51.34 -47.78
CA LEU A 922 2.37 -51.23 -47.38
C LEU A 922 1.48 -51.87 -48.44
N GLU A 923 0.47 -52.59 -47.99
CA GLU A 923 -0.63 -53.04 -48.85
C GLU A 923 -1.51 -51.85 -49.26
N PRO A 924 -2.36 -51.97 -50.31
CA PRO A 924 -3.25 -50.88 -50.74
C PRO A 924 -4.20 -50.36 -49.65
N ASN A 925 -4.58 -51.20 -48.70
CA ASN A 925 -5.38 -50.84 -47.53
C ASN A 925 -4.54 -50.27 -46.36
N ARG A 926 -3.24 -50.07 -46.58
CA ARG A 926 -2.24 -49.54 -45.62
C ARG A 926 -1.95 -50.45 -44.43
N SER A 927 -2.25 -51.74 -44.51
CA SER A 927 -1.74 -52.73 -43.57
C SER A 927 -0.27 -53.03 -43.83
N ILE A 928 0.46 -53.45 -42.79
CA ILE A 928 1.83 -53.96 -42.91
C ILE A 928 1.82 -55.45 -42.57
N GLY A 929 2.29 -56.26 -43.51
CA GLY A 929 2.52 -57.68 -43.31
C GLY A 929 3.94 -57.98 -42.82
N ILE A 930 4.08 -58.90 -41.86
CA ILE A 930 5.35 -59.56 -41.56
C ILE A 930 5.27 -60.99 -42.10
N ASN A 931 6.06 -61.28 -43.12
CA ASN A 931 6.13 -62.61 -43.75
C ASN A 931 7.20 -63.45 -43.07
N PHE A 932 6.80 -64.42 -42.24
CA PHE A 932 7.74 -65.26 -41.48
C PHE A 932 8.60 -66.16 -42.35
N LEU A 933 8.20 -66.45 -43.59
CA LEU A 933 9.04 -67.19 -44.54
C LEU A 933 10.39 -66.48 -44.75
N ASP A 934 10.39 -65.15 -44.75
CA ASP A 934 11.59 -64.33 -44.93
C ASP A 934 12.49 -64.32 -43.68
N TYR A 935 11.91 -64.59 -42.51
CA TYR A 935 12.61 -64.62 -41.22
C TYR A 935 13.07 -66.02 -40.82
N ASN A 936 12.54 -67.08 -41.44
CA ASN A 936 12.79 -68.48 -41.06
C ASN A 936 13.18 -69.35 -42.28
N ASN A 937 14.10 -68.86 -43.12
CA ASN A 937 14.71 -69.60 -44.24
C ASN A 937 13.69 -70.29 -45.17
N GLY A 938 12.62 -69.59 -45.53
CA GLY A 938 11.57 -70.08 -46.43
C GLY A 938 10.53 -71.02 -45.78
N LYS A 939 10.54 -71.18 -44.44
CA LYS A 939 9.60 -72.03 -43.70
C LYS A 939 8.67 -71.22 -42.81
N GLY A 940 7.39 -71.60 -42.74
CA GLY A 940 6.45 -71.02 -41.77
C GLY A 940 6.83 -71.37 -40.33
N LEU A 941 6.23 -70.67 -39.37
CA LEU A 941 6.38 -70.97 -37.93
C LEU A 941 5.29 -71.94 -37.47
N PRO A 942 5.59 -72.98 -36.69
CA PRO A 942 4.56 -73.86 -36.12
C PRO A 942 3.53 -73.06 -35.31
N THR A 943 2.26 -73.43 -35.43
CA THR A 943 1.16 -72.88 -34.61
C THR A 943 1.49 -73.09 -33.13
N GLY A 944 1.29 -72.07 -32.29
CA GLY A 944 1.68 -72.09 -30.88
C GLY A 944 3.09 -71.55 -30.59
N THR A 945 3.88 -71.21 -31.61
CA THR A 945 5.21 -70.59 -31.41
C THR A 945 5.07 -69.18 -30.82
N LYS A 946 5.78 -68.88 -29.73
CA LYS A 946 5.89 -67.52 -29.19
C LYS A 946 6.84 -66.68 -30.06
N ILE A 947 6.37 -65.49 -30.45
CA ILE A 947 7.08 -64.55 -31.31
C ILE A 947 7.11 -63.18 -30.61
N ASP A 948 8.30 -62.69 -30.36
CA ASP A 948 8.53 -61.35 -29.84
C ASP A 948 8.92 -60.43 -31.01
N ILE A 949 8.17 -59.35 -31.23
CA ILE A 949 8.35 -58.44 -32.36
C ILE A 949 8.83 -57.07 -31.84
N THR A 950 9.89 -56.55 -32.45
CA THR A 950 10.44 -55.22 -32.20
C THR A 950 10.53 -54.45 -33.52
N ALA A 951 9.94 -53.26 -33.58
CA ALA A 951 10.14 -52.33 -34.69
C ALA A 951 11.42 -51.53 -34.46
N ILE A 952 12.21 -51.34 -35.52
CA ILE A 952 13.40 -50.49 -35.51
C ILE A 952 13.08 -49.26 -36.34
N THR A 953 13.14 -48.10 -35.70
CA THR A 953 12.83 -46.82 -36.33
C THR A 953 13.94 -46.36 -37.28
N THR A 954 13.66 -45.36 -38.11
CA THR A 954 14.66 -44.76 -39.01
C THR A 954 15.83 -44.09 -38.27
N ASN A 955 15.61 -43.62 -37.04
CA ASN A 955 16.66 -43.12 -36.15
C ASN A 955 17.41 -44.22 -35.36
N GLY A 956 17.04 -45.49 -35.54
CA GLY A 956 17.73 -46.65 -34.93
C GLY A 956 17.22 -47.08 -33.56
N THR A 957 16.13 -46.49 -33.07
CA THR A 957 15.48 -46.86 -31.80
C THR A 957 14.74 -48.19 -31.94
N ASN A 958 14.92 -49.08 -30.95
CA ASN A 958 14.24 -50.38 -30.89
C ASN A 958 12.97 -50.27 -30.04
N VAL A 959 11.80 -50.42 -30.66
CA VAL A 959 10.50 -50.36 -29.99
C VAL A 959 9.88 -51.76 -29.95
N PHE A 960 9.78 -52.34 -28.75
CA PHE A 960 9.12 -53.63 -28.58
C PHE A 960 7.61 -53.48 -28.84
N ILE A 961 7.09 -54.18 -29.85
CA ILE A 961 5.70 -54.12 -30.30
C ILE A 961 4.81 -55.02 -29.44
N GLY A 962 5.25 -56.26 -29.22
CA GLY A 962 4.49 -57.23 -28.45
C GLY A 962 4.98 -58.67 -28.61
N SER A 963 4.48 -59.53 -27.73
CA SER A 963 4.61 -60.98 -27.80
C SER A 963 3.33 -61.58 -28.37
N TYR A 964 3.44 -62.39 -29.41
CA TYR A 964 2.33 -63.05 -30.07
C TYR A 964 2.53 -64.57 -30.05
N ILE A 965 1.43 -65.32 -30.09
CA ILE A 965 1.46 -66.78 -30.25
C ILE A 965 0.96 -67.09 -31.65
N ALA A 966 1.82 -67.68 -32.49
CA ALA A 966 1.50 -67.95 -33.89
C ALA A 966 0.17 -68.70 -34.03
N GLY A 967 -0.81 -68.07 -34.69
CA GLY A 967 -2.11 -68.66 -35.00
C GLY A 967 -3.17 -68.57 -33.90
N ASN A 968 -2.89 -67.87 -32.79
CA ASN A 968 -3.83 -67.63 -31.69
C ASN A 968 -4.27 -66.16 -31.62
#